data_AF-A0A1J0A8Y6-F1
#
_entry.id   AF-A0A1J0A8Y6-F1
#
_cell.length_a   1.000
_cell.length_b   1.000
_cell.length_c   1.000
_cell.angle_alpha   90.00
_cell.angle_beta   90.00
_cell.angle_gamma   90.00
#
_symmetry.space_group_name_H-M   'P 1'
#
loop_
_entity.id
_entity.type
_entity.pdbx_description
1 polymer ?
#
loop_
_entity_poly.entity_id
_entity_poly.type
_entity_poly.pdbx_seq_one_letter_code
_entity_poly.pdbx_strand_id
1 'polypeptide(L)'
;MEPSRLPTPEWLTARPDEVPGTREQPEAEAEPLLERYLQGQDARDAGDVEGARRIWQEVVAQDPQGSYGAAAQVALGELPAPLLIEATPSVATKTQLNPVLWWRRTPFRTKLAAILLVWTAVPVVVLTQAQVRSVRQTVTQGFQDTLTQGTTALREEYIDWLSQESLAQAQTVAQLLQTNPRLIQEPNPLMQTLLRQGLAANEREYPELTKNFRLVLDRQGQVQQQAVVMSQEDFRVYPSLPAPGQAIPPYRTRSVVLPGGTNLGQLPWVQQALKTQKPVVGLTLVSLPQAQKLGIAPQAKIPLRNRNSLYAQELNQGVGLVALAVQPVVQKGQVLGAVLVGSLFNRNHWLVDLGSELYELPLIAVYARDMQVATNFPDQDGNTRAIGSLAPPAVAKALLQQGQDSLFTTRKIPDTANGQDYLMLFQTLRDSNGQPVGLLAVGQPTQELEQLLWERTRNTYGLGLGILLLAWGLGLLVANLLAQPVRRLTVYARALGQNRYQERLTLTSQDEFALLAQEMSQMASQVETHVQTLHEQQQQAEAARAELEADVIQLLMDIEGAQQGDLTVRAHADTGQIASIADAFNVTLASLRTLVGNVRATTDRVGTLAGHSEAAVVDLAQAAQSQELELTQALELAAENTQAIQTIAQRAAEATTTAQSSLQAAQEGQEAMDATASLYNQIREAVGKTSKKVKHLVGSSQEISQVLAIIQEISVQTNLLSFNASLESDRAGEHGQGFRLIADEIGQLANLVRKETARIEALVRNIQQDTADVSNAMESSTSAVVEGSLLVQKTQQVLQQLAELSGQMAEYQAAIAGQTQSHSRVSSQVQTAMENVAAIAATTSGAAQEVGSALQELDQEVRQLQQFVLQFRLQPDAR
;
A
#
# COMPACT_ATOMS: atom_id res chain seq x y z
N MET A 1 -47.37 -22.54 46.61
CA MET A 1 -47.92 -23.84 47.08
C MET A 1 -46.75 -24.70 47.52
N GLU A 2 -46.58 -24.87 48.83
CA GLU A 2 -46.06 -26.11 49.46
C GLU A 2 -47.15 -27.22 49.39
N PRO A 3 -46.97 -28.49 49.85
CA PRO A 3 -45.95 -29.04 50.78
C PRO A 3 -45.36 -30.43 50.39
N SER A 4 -44.76 -31.21 51.31
CA SER A 4 -43.43 -31.01 51.92
C SER A 4 -42.97 -32.27 52.70
N ARG A 5 -41.63 -32.45 52.85
CA ARG A 5 -40.89 -33.26 53.85
C ARG A 5 -40.97 -34.82 53.87
N LEU A 6 -39.90 -35.39 54.45
CA LEU A 6 -39.61 -36.81 54.76
C LEU A 6 -40.44 -37.33 55.96
N PRO A 7 -40.48 -38.66 56.25
CA PRO A 7 -39.54 -39.21 57.28
C PRO A 7 -39.10 -40.70 57.10
N THR A 8 -38.26 -41.16 58.04
CA THR A 8 -37.81 -42.55 58.35
C THR A 8 -38.89 -43.39 59.09
N PRO A 9 -38.79 -44.74 59.24
CA PRO A 9 -37.95 -45.48 60.23
C PRO A 9 -37.44 -46.88 59.71
N GLU A 10 -37.05 -47.89 60.51
CA GLU A 10 -36.01 -48.05 61.56
C GLU A 10 -35.97 -49.56 62.03
N TRP A 11 -34.86 -50.02 62.64
CA TRP A 11 -34.68 -51.28 63.43
C TRP A 11 -34.83 -52.67 62.73
N LEU A 12 -34.34 -53.82 63.24
CA LEU A 12 -33.79 -54.22 64.56
C LEU A 12 -32.48 -55.05 64.49
N THR A 13 -31.63 -54.83 65.51
CA THR A 13 -30.67 -55.69 66.27
C THR A 13 -30.29 -57.15 65.88
N ALA A 14 -29.22 -57.76 66.41
CA ALA A 14 -27.90 -57.35 66.98
C ALA A 14 -27.20 -58.56 67.66
N ARG A 15 -25.85 -58.51 67.76
CA ARG A 15 -24.94 -59.34 68.63
C ARG A 15 -24.81 -60.85 68.34
N PRO A 16 -23.74 -61.52 68.85
CA PRO A 16 -22.38 -61.07 69.23
C PRO A 16 -21.33 -61.87 68.38
N ASP A 17 -20.07 -62.22 68.68
CA ASP A 17 -19.05 -62.08 69.77
C ASP A 17 -17.65 -62.08 69.07
N GLU A 18 -16.47 -61.73 69.61
CA GLU A 18 -15.99 -60.65 70.50
C GLU A 18 -14.49 -60.36 70.15
N VAL A 19 -13.75 -59.57 70.94
CA VAL A 19 -12.47 -58.87 70.58
C VAL A 19 -11.55 -58.78 71.83
N PRO A 20 -10.18 -58.76 71.80
CA PRO A 20 -9.22 -58.50 70.70
C PRO A 20 -8.03 -59.51 70.55
N GLY A 21 -7.05 -59.20 69.67
CA GLY A 21 -5.68 -59.77 69.70
C GLY A 21 -4.70 -59.07 68.73
N THR A 22 -3.47 -58.76 69.16
CA THR A 22 -2.44 -58.05 68.35
C THR A 22 -1.19 -58.90 68.06
N ARG A 23 -0.78 -59.01 66.79
CA ARG A 23 0.63 -58.87 66.34
C ARG A 23 0.87 -59.08 64.83
N GLU A 24 1.76 -58.22 64.31
CA GLU A 24 2.81 -58.46 63.29
C GLU A 24 2.45 -58.86 61.84
N GLN A 25 3.40 -58.56 60.93
CA GLN A 25 3.34 -58.75 59.48
C GLN A 25 3.51 -60.23 59.08
N PRO A 26 3.20 -60.60 57.82
CA PRO A 26 4.24 -60.53 56.79
C PRO A 26 3.86 -59.69 55.58
N GLU A 27 4.85 -59.39 54.74
CA GLU A 27 4.67 -58.74 53.43
C GLU A 27 3.92 -59.66 52.46
N ALA A 28 3.14 -59.07 51.56
CA ALA A 28 2.62 -59.72 50.37
C ALA A 28 3.14 -58.94 49.15
N GLU A 29 3.90 -59.62 48.29
CA GLU A 29 4.57 -59.02 47.14
C GLU A 29 3.54 -58.51 46.11
N ALA A 30 3.81 -57.35 45.49
CA ALA A 30 3.04 -56.93 44.32
C ALA A 30 3.41 -57.81 43.13
N GLU A 31 2.42 -58.42 42.47
CA GLU A 31 2.67 -59.32 41.34
C GLU A 31 3.36 -58.57 40.18
N PRO A 32 4.57 -58.97 39.74
CA PRO A 32 5.37 -58.19 38.80
C PRO A 32 4.76 -58.10 37.38
N LEU A 33 3.73 -58.91 37.09
CA LEU A 33 2.95 -58.82 35.85
C LEU A 33 1.92 -57.68 35.87
N LEU A 34 1.34 -57.35 37.03
CA LEU A 34 0.45 -56.20 37.17
C LEU A 34 1.20 -54.90 36.93
N GLU A 35 2.39 -54.75 37.52
CA GLU A 35 3.23 -53.57 37.34
C GLU A 35 3.65 -53.40 35.87
N ARG A 36 4.05 -54.49 35.19
CA ARG A 36 4.34 -54.48 33.74
C ARG A 36 3.10 -54.17 32.88
N TYR A 37 1.92 -54.68 33.24
CA TYR A 37 0.68 -54.36 32.54
C TYR A 37 0.35 -52.86 32.62
N LEU A 38 0.49 -52.26 33.82
CA LEU A 38 0.27 -50.83 34.05
C LEU A 38 1.31 -49.97 33.32
N GLN A 39 2.58 -50.36 33.28
CA GLN A 39 3.61 -49.67 32.47
C GLN A 39 3.26 -49.62 30.96
N GLY A 40 2.57 -50.66 30.44
CA GLY A 40 2.06 -50.64 29.07
C GLY A 40 0.89 -49.66 28.87
N GLN A 41 0.09 -49.46 29.93
CA GLN A 41 -1.02 -48.50 29.95
C GLN A 41 -0.51 -47.05 30.05
N ASP A 42 0.46 -46.79 30.94
CA ASP A 42 1.16 -45.50 31.03
C ASP A 42 1.82 -45.13 29.68
N ALA A 43 2.43 -46.10 28.98
CA ALA A 43 3.01 -45.89 27.66
C ALA A 43 1.97 -45.53 26.60
N ARG A 44 0.78 -46.15 26.62
CA ARG A 44 -0.34 -45.81 25.74
C ARG A 44 -0.84 -44.39 25.99
N ASP A 45 -1.03 -44.03 27.25
CA ASP A 45 -1.59 -42.73 27.65
C ASP A 45 -0.57 -41.59 27.45
N ALA A 46 0.74 -41.90 27.48
CA ALA A 46 1.82 -41.02 27.02
C ALA A 46 1.95 -40.92 25.49
N GLY A 47 1.18 -41.72 24.72
CA GLY A 47 1.15 -41.70 23.26
C GLY A 47 2.18 -42.60 22.55
N ASP A 48 2.99 -43.39 23.29
CA ASP A 48 3.91 -44.36 22.71
C ASP A 48 3.19 -45.68 22.35
N VAL A 49 2.46 -45.64 21.23
CA VAL A 49 1.69 -46.78 20.69
C VAL A 49 2.56 -48.01 20.42
N GLU A 50 3.83 -47.83 20.03
CA GLU A 50 4.75 -48.96 19.79
C GLU A 50 5.36 -49.49 21.10
N GLY A 51 5.67 -48.60 22.05
CA GLY A 51 6.08 -48.96 23.41
C GLY A 51 5.02 -49.77 24.14
N ALA A 52 3.77 -49.28 24.15
CA ALA A 52 2.61 -49.99 24.70
C ALA A 52 2.40 -51.36 24.04
N ARG A 53 2.43 -51.42 22.69
CA ARG A 53 2.34 -52.66 21.93
C ARG A 53 3.40 -53.67 22.37
N ARG A 54 4.65 -53.25 22.51
CA ARG A 54 5.76 -54.12 22.94
C ARG A 54 5.63 -54.58 24.39
N ILE A 55 5.31 -53.69 25.33
CA ILE A 55 5.18 -54.03 26.75
C ILE A 55 4.03 -55.03 26.96
N TRP A 56 2.88 -54.80 26.32
CA TRP A 56 1.77 -55.75 26.37
C TRP A 56 2.08 -57.06 25.64
N GLN A 57 2.85 -57.05 24.54
CA GLN A 57 3.36 -58.30 23.95
C GLN A 57 4.28 -59.09 24.89
N GLU A 58 5.11 -58.43 25.73
CA GLU A 58 5.88 -59.11 26.77
C GLU A 58 4.98 -59.68 27.88
N VAL A 59 3.95 -58.96 28.32
CA VAL A 59 2.96 -59.47 29.31
C VAL A 59 2.21 -60.69 28.74
N VAL A 60 1.78 -60.66 27.48
CA VAL A 60 1.15 -61.81 26.80
C VAL A 60 2.12 -62.98 26.63
N ALA A 61 3.40 -62.73 26.39
CA ALA A 61 4.41 -63.79 26.28
C ALA A 61 4.76 -64.43 27.63
N GLN A 62 4.58 -63.71 28.75
CA GLN A 62 4.85 -64.17 30.11
C GLN A 62 3.61 -64.82 30.76
N ASP A 63 2.40 -64.38 30.41
CA ASP A 63 1.12 -64.89 30.93
C ASP A 63 0.10 -65.18 29.80
N PRO A 64 0.36 -66.13 28.87
CA PRO A 64 -0.49 -66.32 27.69
C PRO A 64 -1.90 -66.87 27.95
N GLN A 65 -2.27 -67.19 29.19
CA GLN A 65 -3.60 -67.75 29.55
C GLN A 65 -4.20 -67.16 30.83
N GLY A 66 -3.46 -66.40 31.65
CA GLY A 66 -3.99 -65.74 32.83
C GLY A 66 -4.60 -64.37 32.54
N SER A 67 -5.02 -63.69 33.61
CA SER A 67 -5.81 -62.46 33.56
C SER A 67 -5.06 -61.27 32.98
N TYR A 68 -3.74 -61.17 33.16
CA TYR A 68 -2.97 -60.01 32.72
C TYR A 68 -2.58 -60.13 31.25
N GLY A 69 -2.25 -61.33 30.76
CA GLY A 69 -2.09 -61.56 29.32
C GLY A 69 -3.42 -61.44 28.57
N ALA A 70 -4.54 -61.91 29.14
CA ALA A 70 -5.86 -61.70 28.54
C ALA A 70 -6.21 -60.19 28.41
N ALA A 71 -5.97 -59.40 29.46
CA ALA A 71 -6.14 -57.94 29.40
C ALA A 71 -5.19 -57.29 28.37
N ALA A 72 -3.93 -57.71 28.34
CA ALA A 72 -2.93 -57.21 27.39
C ALA A 72 -3.27 -57.54 25.93
N GLN A 73 -3.87 -58.70 25.64
CA GLN A 73 -4.38 -59.04 24.30
C GLN A 73 -5.52 -58.11 23.86
N VAL A 74 -6.45 -57.77 24.76
CA VAL A 74 -7.53 -56.82 24.47
C VAL A 74 -6.94 -55.42 24.22
N ALA A 75 -6.05 -54.95 25.10
CA ALA A 75 -5.41 -53.64 24.97
C ALA A 75 -4.56 -53.53 23.68
N LEU A 76 -3.92 -54.61 23.25
CA LEU A 76 -3.23 -54.72 21.96
C LEU A 76 -4.15 -54.57 20.75
N GLY A 77 -5.40 -55.04 20.85
CA GLY A 77 -6.40 -54.95 19.78
C GLY A 77 -6.97 -53.54 19.58
N GLU A 78 -6.88 -52.67 20.59
CA GLU A 78 -7.30 -51.26 20.50
C GLU A 78 -6.24 -50.34 19.88
N LEU A 79 -4.98 -50.79 19.76
CA LEU A 79 -3.91 -50.00 19.17
C LEU A 79 -4.00 -50.00 17.63
N PRO A 80 -3.87 -48.84 16.95
CA PRO A 80 -4.06 -48.75 15.50
C PRO A 80 -3.10 -49.67 14.73
N ALA A 81 -3.56 -50.16 13.57
CA ALA A 81 -2.82 -51.15 12.78
C ALA A 81 -1.48 -50.60 12.27
N PRO A 82 -0.40 -51.41 12.28
CA PRO A 82 0.91 -50.98 11.80
C PRO A 82 0.91 -50.73 10.28
N LEU A 83 1.54 -49.64 9.85
CA LEU A 83 1.61 -49.25 8.44
C LEU A 83 2.59 -50.14 7.65
N LEU A 84 2.05 -51.06 6.86
CA LEU A 84 2.78 -51.81 5.84
C LEU A 84 2.86 -51.01 4.52
N ILE A 85 4.02 -51.05 3.86
CA ILE A 85 4.22 -50.50 2.50
C ILE A 85 5.01 -51.53 1.68
N GLU A 86 4.49 -51.87 0.50
CA GLU A 86 5.11 -52.84 -0.42
C GLU A 86 6.24 -52.24 -1.27
N ALA A 87 7.08 -53.10 -1.84
CA ALA A 87 8.24 -52.70 -2.64
C ALA A 87 7.97 -52.70 -4.15
N THR A 88 8.41 -51.63 -4.83
CA THR A 88 8.55 -51.54 -6.29
C THR A 88 9.98 -51.06 -6.64
N PRO A 89 10.43 -51.09 -7.91
CA PRO A 89 11.67 -51.77 -8.29
C PRO A 89 12.97 -51.08 -7.84
N SER A 90 14.05 -51.87 -7.87
CA SER A 90 15.38 -51.51 -7.37
C SER A 90 16.07 -50.39 -8.15
N VAL A 91 15.81 -49.14 -7.74
CA VAL A 91 16.83 -48.10 -7.72
C VAL A 91 17.65 -48.26 -6.44
N ALA A 92 18.98 -48.11 -6.52
CA ALA A 92 19.88 -48.31 -5.39
C ALA A 92 19.45 -47.49 -4.15
N THR A 93 19.53 -48.11 -2.97
CA THR A 93 18.90 -47.64 -1.73
C THR A 93 19.33 -46.21 -1.37
N LYS A 94 18.41 -45.25 -1.48
CA LYS A 94 18.54 -43.97 -0.77
C LYS A 94 18.49 -44.25 0.73
N THR A 95 19.62 -44.12 1.40
CA THR A 95 19.76 -44.36 2.83
C THR A 95 18.82 -43.45 3.62
N GLN A 96 17.87 -44.02 4.37
CA GLN A 96 17.26 -43.28 5.47
C GLN A 96 18.37 -42.99 6.49
N LEU A 97 18.79 -41.72 6.57
CA LEU A 97 19.77 -41.24 7.53
C LEU A 97 19.15 -41.19 8.92
N ASN A 98 19.07 -42.33 9.60
CA ASN A 98 18.84 -42.37 11.04
C ASN A 98 20.00 -41.59 11.71
N PRO A 99 19.75 -40.40 12.26
CA PRO A 99 20.81 -39.44 12.56
C PRO A 99 21.72 -39.96 13.67
N VAL A 100 21.18 -40.70 14.64
CA VAL A 100 21.95 -41.27 15.76
C VAL A 100 22.87 -42.40 15.29
N LEU A 101 22.43 -43.24 14.35
CA LEU A 101 23.26 -44.32 13.80
C LEU A 101 24.34 -43.79 12.84
N TRP A 102 24.01 -42.79 12.03
CA TRP A 102 24.99 -42.07 11.20
C TRP A 102 26.03 -41.37 12.09
N TRP A 103 25.60 -40.69 13.16
CA TRP A 103 26.48 -40.08 14.15
C TRP A 103 27.34 -41.12 14.90
N ARG A 104 26.88 -42.35 15.11
CA ARG A 104 27.71 -43.39 15.74
C ARG A 104 28.79 -43.95 14.81
N ARG A 105 28.62 -43.93 13.48
CA ARG A 105 29.58 -44.51 12.51
C ARG A 105 30.48 -43.51 11.77
N THR A 106 30.23 -42.20 11.87
CA THR A 106 31.06 -41.17 11.22
C THR A 106 32.38 -40.89 11.97
N PRO A 107 33.48 -40.55 11.26
CA PRO A 107 34.73 -40.13 11.89
C PRO A 107 34.60 -38.74 12.55
N PHE A 108 35.49 -38.46 13.50
CA PHE A 108 35.51 -37.21 14.28
C PHE A 108 35.55 -35.94 13.40
N ARG A 109 36.29 -35.97 12.28
CA ARG A 109 36.34 -34.89 11.25
C ARG A 109 34.95 -34.44 10.81
N THR A 110 34.13 -35.37 10.35
CA THR A 110 32.77 -35.07 9.85
C THR A 110 31.81 -34.63 10.96
N LYS A 111 32.05 -35.04 12.21
CA LYS A 111 31.28 -34.56 13.36
C LYS A 111 31.61 -33.12 13.71
N LEU A 112 32.89 -32.79 13.78
CA LEU A 112 33.34 -31.43 14.10
C LEU A 112 32.92 -30.45 13.00
N ALA A 113 33.11 -30.81 11.73
CA ALA A 113 32.65 -30.00 10.60
C ALA A 113 31.12 -29.80 10.61
N ALA A 114 30.33 -30.83 10.95
CA ALA A 114 28.88 -30.71 11.09
C ALA A 114 28.46 -29.83 12.27
N ILE A 115 29.14 -29.92 13.42
CA ILE A 115 28.88 -29.05 14.59
C ILE A 115 29.19 -27.59 14.23
N LEU A 116 30.36 -27.32 13.66
CA LEU A 116 30.77 -25.97 13.24
C LEU A 116 29.79 -25.39 12.21
N LEU A 117 29.38 -26.19 11.22
CA LEU A 117 28.39 -25.76 10.24
C LEU A 117 27.03 -25.47 10.89
N VAL A 118 26.53 -26.32 11.79
CA VAL A 118 25.25 -26.07 12.50
C VAL A 118 25.33 -24.81 13.36
N TRP A 119 26.44 -24.59 14.07
CA TRP A 119 26.68 -23.38 14.86
C TRP A 119 26.70 -22.10 14.02
N THR A 120 27.21 -22.13 12.79
CA THR A 120 27.17 -20.99 11.86
C THR A 120 25.84 -20.87 11.11
N ALA A 121 25.21 -22.00 10.76
CA ALA A 121 24.03 -22.01 9.89
C ALA A 121 22.77 -21.54 10.61
N VAL A 122 22.59 -21.87 11.90
CA VAL A 122 21.41 -21.43 12.66
C VAL A 122 21.35 -19.89 12.77
N PRO A 123 22.42 -19.17 13.21
CA PRO A 123 22.42 -17.71 13.20
C PRO A 123 22.23 -17.09 11.81
N VAL A 124 22.88 -17.62 10.77
CA VAL A 124 22.76 -17.09 9.39
C VAL A 124 21.33 -17.26 8.87
N VAL A 125 20.73 -18.44 9.01
CA VAL A 125 19.34 -18.68 8.60
C VAL A 125 18.36 -17.80 9.38
N VAL A 126 18.55 -17.63 10.69
CA VAL A 126 17.72 -16.73 11.52
C VAL A 126 17.86 -15.27 11.05
N LEU A 127 19.07 -14.80 10.76
CA LEU A 127 19.32 -13.43 10.29
C LEU A 127 18.75 -13.19 8.88
N THR A 128 18.94 -14.13 7.95
CA THR A 128 18.34 -14.08 6.60
C THR A 128 16.81 -14.07 6.69
N GLN A 129 16.19 -14.90 7.54
CA GLN A 129 14.73 -14.88 7.76
C GLN A 129 14.24 -13.59 8.41
N ALA A 130 15.01 -13.00 9.34
CA ALA A 130 14.70 -11.69 9.92
C ALA A 130 14.75 -10.56 8.88
N GLN A 131 15.77 -10.55 8.01
CA GLN A 131 15.87 -9.58 6.92
C GLN A 131 14.76 -9.78 5.88
N VAL A 132 14.45 -11.01 5.47
CA VAL A 132 13.34 -11.31 4.55
C VAL A 132 11.99 -10.88 5.14
N ARG A 133 11.76 -11.10 6.45
CA ARG A 133 10.58 -10.59 7.15
C ARG A 133 10.53 -9.05 7.13
N SER A 134 11.65 -8.39 7.42
CA SER A 134 11.75 -6.92 7.41
C SER A 134 11.45 -6.35 6.02
N VAL A 135 12.13 -6.84 4.97
CA VAL A 135 11.89 -6.46 3.57
C VAL A 135 10.41 -6.65 3.18
N ARG A 136 9.83 -7.81 3.51
CA ARG A 136 8.41 -8.08 3.22
C ARG A 136 7.47 -7.13 3.97
N GLN A 137 7.79 -6.79 5.21
CA GLN A 137 7.03 -5.81 5.98
C GLN A 137 7.12 -4.41 5.35
N THR A 138 8.33 -3.88 5.10
CA THR A 138 8.51 -2.54 4.51
C THR A 138 7.82 -2.40 3.15
N VAL A 139 7.96 -3.40 2.26
CA VAL A 139 7.30 -3.38 0.94
C VAL A 139 5.78 -3.45 1.08
N THR A 140 5.25 -4.25 2.01
CA THR A 140 3.79 -4.31 2.24
C THR A 140 3.24 -3.01 2.85
N GLN A 141 3.98 -2.38 3.77
CA GLN A 141 3.56 -1.12 4.41
C GLN A 141 3.55 0.03 3.41
N GLY A 142 4.66 0.30 2.71
CA GLY A 142 4.72 1.37 1.72
C GLY A 142 3.67 1.20 0.60
N PHE A 143 3.37 -0.05 0.25
CA PHE A 143 2.28 -0.37 -0.68
C PHE A 143 0.88 -0.03 -0.12
N GLN A 144 0.61 -0.35 1.15
CA GLN A 144 -0.62 0.06 1.83
C GLN A 144 -0.73 1.58 1.96
N ASP A 145 0.39 2.29 2.16
CA ASP A 145 0.44 3.75 2.22
C ASP A 145 0.08 4.36 0.86
N THR A 146 0.65 3.87 -0.25
CA THR A 146 0.29 4.31 -1.62
C THR A 146 -1.20 4.09 -1.91
N LEU A 147 -1.75 2.89 -1.63
CA LEU A 147 -3.18 2.65 -1.80
C LEU A 147 -4.03 3.57 -0.90
N THR A 148 -3.58 3.87 0.32
CA THR A 148 -4.31 4.75 1.25
C THR A 148 -4.35 6.20 0.76
N GLN A 149 -3.23 6.71 0.25
CA GLN A 149 -3.15 8.04 -0.34
C GLN A 149 -4.05 8.15 -1.57
N GLY A 150 -3.90 7.26 -2.56
CA GLY A 150 -4.70 7.26 -3.78
C GLY A 150 -6.20 7.09 -3.52
N THR A 151 -6.60 6.20 -2.59
CA THR A 151 -8.02 6.04 -2.20
C THR A 151 -8.60 7.34 -1.63
N THR A 152 -7.82 8.02 -0.78
CA THR A 152 -8.28 9.22 -0.07
C THR A 152 -8.36 10.42 -1.02
N ALA A 153 -7.39 10.60 -1.91
CA ALA A 153 -7.42 11.61 -2.97
C ALA A 153 -8.63 11.38 -3.90
N LEU A 154 -8.80 10.16 -4.45
CA LEU A 154 -9.94 9.79 -5.29
C LEU A 154 -11.30 10.00 -4.60
N ARG A 155 -11.39 9.81 -3.27
CA ARG A 155 -12.61 10.15 -2.53
C ARG A 155 -12.82 11.68 -2.49
N GLU A 156 -11.84 12.42 -1.97
CA GLU A 156 -12.02 13.82 -1.59
C GLU A 156 -12.04 14.76 -2.80
N GLU A 157 -11.09 14.60 -3.72
CA GLU A 157 -10.92 15.42 -4.92
C GLU A 157 -11.99 15.13 -5.99
N TYR A 158 -12.67 13.97 -5.91
CA TYR A 158 -13.56 13.49 -6.97
C TYR A 158 -14.96 13.08 -6.49
N ILE A 159 -15.09 12.06 -5.63
CA ILE A 159 -16.40 11.52 -5.23
C ILE A 159 -17.19 12.52 -4.37
N ASP A 160 -16.53 13.13 -3.38
CA ASP A 160 -17.14 14.14 -2.52
C ASP A 160 -17.26 15.49 -3.27
N TRP A 161 -16.25 15.85 -4.07
CA TRP A 161 -16.27 17.02 -4.96
C TRP A 161 -17.47 17.03 -5.93
N LEU A 162 -17.82 15.89 -6.53
CA LEU A 162 -18.99 15.77 -7.42
C LEU A 162 -20.30 16.22 -6.76
N SER A 163 -20.42 16.11 -5.43
CA SER A 163 -21.56 16.62 -4.67
C SER A 163 -21.53 18.15 -4.55
N GLN A 164 -20.36 18.75 -4.32
CA GLN A 164 -20.18 20.20 -4.24
C GLN A 164 -20.39 20.89 -5.60
N GLU A 165 -19.85 20.33 -6.68
CA GLU A 165 -20.11 20.82 -8.04
C GLU A 165 -21.60 20.71 -8.42
N SER A 166 -22.29 19.66 -7.96
CA SER A 166 -23.75 19.55 -8.11
C SER A 166 -24.49 20.66 -7.35
N LEU A 167 -23.98 21.08 -6.18
CA LEU A 167 -24.53 22.22 -5.42
C LEU A 167 -24.27 23.56 -6.10
N ALA A 168 -23.08 23.77 -6.66
CA ALA A 168 -22.74 24.98 -7.42
C ALA A 168 -23.70 25.16 -8.62
N GLN A 169 -23.87 24.13 -9.46
CA GLN A 169 -24.83 24.16 -10.57
C GLN A 169 -26.28 24.41 -10.09
N ALA A 170 -26.68 23.79 -8.96
CA ALA A 170 -28.01 23.99 -8.39
C ALA A 170 -28.22 25.44 -7.87
N GLN A 171 -27.18 26.07 -7.34
CA GLN A 171 -27.19 27.46 -6.88
C GLN A 171 -27.31 28.45 -8.05
N THR A 172 -26.56 28.27 -9.15
CA THR A 172 -26.66 29.12 -10.35
C THR A 172 -28.10 29.14 -10.90
N VAL A 173 -28.73 27.97 -11.04
CA VAL A 173 -30.15 27.88 -11.47
C VAL A 173 -31.08 28.50 -10.43
N ALA A 174 -30.87 28.23 -9.14
CA ALA A 174 -31.74 28.76 -8.09
C ALA A 174 -31.72 30.30 -8.05
N GLN A 175 -30.57 30.93 -8.33
CA GLN A 175 -30.45 32.39 -8.39
C GLN A 175 -31.19 32.99 -9.61
N LEU A 176 -31.15 32.32 -10.77
CA LEU A 176 -32.00 32.66 -11.93
C LEU A 176 -33.50 32.55 -11.58
N LEU A 177 -33.91 31.50 -10.88
CA LEU A 177 -35.31 31.31 -10.48
C LEU A 177 -35.76 32.30 -9.39
N GLN A 178 -34.86 32.74 -8.51
CA GLN A 178 -35.11 33.81 -7.53
C GLN A 178 -35.31 35.18 -8.21
N THR A 179 -34.61 35.46 -9.31
CA THR A 179 -34.79 36.72 -10.06
C THR A 179 -35.99 36.69 -11.01
N ASN A 180 -36.34 35.52 -11.56
CA ASN A 180 -37.46 35.34 -12.50
C ASN A 180 -38.39 34.15 -12.12
N PRO A 181 -39.23 34.27 -11.07
CA PRO A 181 -40.06 33.16 -10.57
C PRO A 181 -41.01 32.48 -11.56
N ARG A 182 -41.41 33.15 -12.65
CA ARG A 182 -42.28 32.55 -13.69
C ARG A 182 -41.68 31.32 -14.35
N LEU A 183 -40.34 31.22 -14.41
CA LEU A 183 -39.62 30.09 -14.98
C LEU A 183 -39.83 28.76 -14.22
N ILE A 184 -40.42 28.82 -13.01
CA ILE A 184 -40.88 27.65 -12.24
C ILE A 184 -42.28 27.21 -12.68
N GLN A 185 -43.13 28.13 -13.15
CA GLN A 185 -44.56 27.89 -13.41
C GLN A 185 -44.88 27.56 -14.87
N GLU A 186 -44.05 28.02 -15.81
CA GLU A 186 -44.29 27.91 -17.25
C GLU A 186 -43.13 27.13 -17.92
N PRO A 187 -43.40 26.03 -18.67
CA PRO A 187 -42.37 25.31 -19.42
C PRO A 187 -41.63 26.24 -20.39
N ASN A 188 -40.31 26.33 -20.27
CA ASN A 188 -39.54 27.35 -20.98
C ASN A 188 -38.38 26.73 -21.79
N PRO A 189 -38.30 26.95 -23.12
CA PRO A 189 -37.32 26.28 -23.97
C PRO A 189 -35.88 26.74 -23.73
N LEU A 190 -35.66 27.99 -23.30
CA LEU A 190 -34.33 28.48 -22.94
C LEU A 190 -33.87 27.87 -21.60
N MET A 191 -34.76 27.75 -20.62
CA MET A 191 -34.47 27.02 -19.37
C MET A 191 -34.13 25.54 -19.62
N GLN A 192 -34.88 24.86 -20.51
CA GLN A 192 -34.53 23.49 -20.92
C GLN A 192 -33.18 23.42 -21.66
N THR A 193 -32.81 24.45 -22.42
CA THR A 193 -31.51 24.54 -23.10
C THR A 193 -30.37 24.77 -22.10
N LEU A 194 -30.54 25.69 -21.14
CA LEU A 194 -29.60 25.91 -20.03
C LEU A 194 -29.35 24.64 -19.21
N LEU A 195 -30.42 23.94 -18.80
CA LEU A 195 -30.34 22.68 -18.06
C LEU A 195 -29.65 21.54 -18.83
N ARG A 196 -29.68 21.59 -20.18
CA ARG A 196 -29.07 20.59 -21.07
C ARG A 196 -27.66 20.93 -21.56
N GLN A 197 -27.30 22.21 -21.63
CA GLN A 197 -26.09 22.65 -22.35
C GLN A 197 -25.30 23.82 -21.71
N GLY A 198 -25.86 24.56 -20.73
CA GLY A 198 -25.32 25.87 -20.33
C GLY A 198 -24.77 25.99 -18.91
N LEU A 199 -24.94 24.98 -18.06
CA LEU A 199 -24.51 25.05 -16.65
C LEU A 199 -23.02 24.80 -16.47
N ALA A 200 -22.51 23.68 -16.98
CA ALA A 200 -21.07 23.47 -17.11
C ALA A 200 -20.60 23.85 -18.52
N ALA A 201 -19.61 24.76 -18.59
CA ALA A 201 -18.60 24.61 -19.63
C ALA A 201 -17.82 23.31 -19.36
N ASN A 202 -17.06 22.81 -20.33
CA ASN A 202 -16.19 21.64 -20.17
C ASN A 202 -16.90 20.27 -20.01
N GLU A 203 -18.22 20.18 -19.78
CA GLU A 203 -18.99 18.89 -19.75
C GLU A 203 -18.94 18.07 -21.07
N ARG A 204 -18.45 18.65 -22.16
CA ARG A 204 -18.20 17.96 -23.46
C ARG A 204 -16.78 17.41 -23.60
N GLU A 205 -15.89 17.86 -22.74
CA GLU A 205 -14.44 17.65 -22.77
C GLU A 205 -14.00 16.78 -21.58
N TYR A 206 -14.73 16.91 -20.47
CA TYR A 206 -14.64 16.15 -19.22
C TYR A 206 -16.01 15.46 -18.97
N PRO A 207 -16.23 14.24 -19.50
CA PRO A 207 -17.51 13.53 -19.43
C PRO A 207 -17.99 13.19 -18.01
N GLU A 208 -17.09 13.14 -17.02
CA GLU A 208 -17.38 12.92 -15.59
C GLU A 208 -18.27 14.00 -14.98
N LEU A 209 -18.21 15.22 -15.52
CA LEU A 209 -18.99 16.35 -15.05
C LEU A 209 -20.49 16.16 -15.34
N THR A 210 -20.83 15.22 -16.23
CA THR A 210 -22.21 14.92 -16.64
C THR A 210 -23.10 14.65 -15.44
N LYS A 211 -24.01 15.58 -15.16
CA LYS A 211 -25.09 15.38 -14.19
C LYS A 211 -26.20 14.58 -14.86
N ASN A 212 -26.47 13.38 -14.35
CA ASN A 212 -27.52 12.49 -14.86
C ASN A 212 -28.91 13.13 -14.79
N PHE A 213 -29.15 14.06 -13.87
CA PHE A 213 -30.36 14.85 -13.85
C PHE A 213 -30.11 16.29 -13.37
N ARG A 214 -30.82 17.23 -13.98
CA ARG A 214 -31.02 18.62 -13.53
C ARG A 214 -32.50 18.95 -13.66
N LEU A 215 -33.20 19.05 -12.52
CA LEU A 215 -34.65 19.20 -12.44
C LEU A 215 -35.00 20.49 -11.68
N VAL A 216 -35.97 21.25 -12.19
CA VAL A 216 -36.59 22.38 -11.49
C VAL A 216 -37.93 21.93 -10.94
N LEU A 217 -38.12 22.12 -9.63
CA LEU A 217 -39.28 21.69 -8.87
C LEU A 217 -40.08 22.88 -8.37
N ASP A 218 -41.40 22.78 -8.36
CA ASP A 218 -42.27 23.74 -7.67
C ASP A 218 -42.28 23.54 -6.14
N ARG A 219 -43.04 24.37 -5.43
CA ARG A 219 -43.22 24.32 -3.96
C ARG A 219 -43.86 23.03 -3.46
N GLN A 220 -44.56 22.28 -4.32
CA GLN A 220 -45.17 20.99 -4.06
C GLN A 220 -44.25 19.82 -4.48
N GLY A 221 -43.08 20.14 -5.05
CA GLY A 221 -42.09 19.19 -5.52
C GLY A 221 -42.42 18.51 -6.86
N GLN A 222 -43.30 19.06 -7.69
CA GLN A 222 -43.50 18.55 -9.05
C GLN A 222 -42.40 19.04 -10.00
N VAL A 223 -41.96 18.19 -10.92
CA VAL A 223 -40.98 18.54 -11.97
C VAL A 223 -41.65 19.45 -13.01
N GLN A 224 -41.13 20.68 -13.13
CA GLN A 224 -41.61 21.72 -14.04
C GLN A 224 -40.64 21.94 -15.23
N GLN A 225 -39.34 21.78 -15.01
CA GLN A 225 -38.32 21.76 -16.07
C GLN A 225 -37.37 20.59 -15.84
N GLN A 226 -36.82 20.01 -16.92
CA GLN A 226 -36.01 18.81 -16.83
C GLN A 226 -34.93 18.69 -17.91
N ALA A 227 -33.73 18.28 -17.47
CA ALA A 227 -32.73 17.62 -18.30
C ALA A 227 -32.32 16.33 -17.57
N VAL A 228 -32.57 15.17 -18.18
CA VAL A 228 -32.14 13.86 -17.66
C VAL A 228 -31.36 13.15 -18.75
N VAL A 229 -30.28 12.47 -18.37
CA VAL A 229 -29.41 11.68 -19.24
C VAL A 229 -28.97 10.38 -18.56
N MET A 230 -28.77 9.33 -19.35
CA MET A 230 -28.21 8.04 -18.94
C MET A 230 -27.22 7.53 -19.99
N SER A 231 -26.36 6.57 -19.62
CA SER A 231 -25.44 5.90 -20.56
C SER A 231 -26.16 5.33 -21.79
N GLN A 232 -25.46 5.34 -22.93
CA GLN A 232 -25.90 4.73 -24.20
C GLN A 232 -25.65 3.21 -24.29
N GLU A 233 -24.97 2.61 -23.31
CA GLU A 233 -24.65 1.17 -23.31
C GLU A 233 -25.89 0.25 -23.26
N ASP A 234 -25.69 -1.03 -23.62
CA ASP A 234 -26.70 -2.06 -23.43
C ASP A 234 -26.63 -2.66 -22.02
N PHE A 235 -27.52 -2.19 -21.14
CA PHE A 235 -27.63 -2.65 -19.76
C PHE A 235 -27.96 -4.15 -19.59
N ARG A 236 -28.25 -4.89 -20.68
CA ARG A 236 -28.47 -6.35 -20.67
C ARG A 236 -27.17 -7.16 -20.64
N VAL A 237 -26.03 -6.54 -20.97
CA VAL A 237 -24.71 -7.19 -21.03
C VAL A 237 -23.81 -6.61 -19.94
N TYR A 238 -22.81 -7.38 -19.50
CA TYR A 238 -21.72 -6.85 -18.68
C TYR A 238 -20.71 -6.12 -19.60
N PRO A 239 -20.40 -4.83 -19.35
CA PRO A 239 -19.47 -4.08 -20.17
C PRO A 239 -18.03 -4.61 -20.04
N SER A 240 -17.29 -4.50 -21.13
CA SER A 240 -15.89 -4.91 -21.23
C SER A 240 -14.93 -3.97 -20.49
N LEU A 241 -13.75 -4.48 -20.18
CA LEU A 241 -12.58 -3.67 -19.82
C LEU A 241 -11.97 -3.00 -21.07
N PRO A 242 -11.25 -1.87 -20.92
CA PRO A 242 -10.34 -1.39 -21.95
C PRO A 242 -9.15 -2.35 -22.09
N ALA A 243 -8.54 -2.44 -23.27
CA ALA A 243 -7.28 -3.16 -23.40
C ALA A 243 -6.12 -2.33 -22.82
N PRO A 244 -5.09 -2.95 -22.20
CA PRO A 244 -3.95 -2.22 -21.65
C PRO A 244 -3.31 -1.29 -22.67
N GLY A 245 -3.13 -0.02 -22.31
CA GLY A 245 -2.55 1.01 -23.18
C GLY A 245 -3.48 1.57 -24.26
N GLN A 246 -4.78 1.25 -24.26
CA GLN A 246 -5.77 1.98 -25.06
C GLN A 246 -6.35 3.16 -24.28
N ALA A 247 -6.54 4.29 -24.96
CA ALA A 247 -7.19 5.47 -24.39
C ALA A 247 -8.63 5.16 -23.96
N ILE A 248 -9.05 5.73 -22.82
CA ILE A 248 -10.36 5.50 -22.22
C ILE A 248 -11.48 5.91 -23.21
N PRO A 249 -12.46 5.03 -23.51
CA PRO A 249 -13.52 5.33 -24.47
C PRO A 249 -14.46 6.43 -23.94
N PRO A 250 -14.85 7.43 -24.76
CA PRO A 250 -15.63 8.58 -24.28
C PRO A 250 -17.02 8.15 -23.79
N TYR A 251 -17.39 8.57 -22.59
CA TYR A 251 -18.68 8.25 -21.96
C TYR A 251 -19.85 8.89 -22.70
N ARG A 252 -20.62 8.08 -23.44
CA ARG A 252 -21.74 8.55 -24.26
C ARG A 252 -23.06 8.47 -23.52
N THR A 253 -23.84 9.55 -23.55
CA THR A 253 -25.16 9.61 -22.90
C THR A 253 -26.31 9.88 -23.88
N ARG A 254 -27.52 9.45 -23.49
CA ARG A 254 -28.79 9.68 -24.19
C ARG A 254 -29.75 10.40 -23.25
N SER A 255 -30.52 11.34 -23.79
CA SER A 255 -31.50 12.08 -23.00
C SER A 255 -32.74 11.22 -22.68
N VAL A 256 -33.30 11.46 -21.51
CA VAL A 256 -34.53 10.85 -20.99
C VAL A 256 -35.54 11.96 -20.73
N VAL A 257 -36.82 11.67 -20.94
CA VAL A 257 -37.92 12.59 -20.62
C VAL A 257 -38.80 11.92 -19.57
N LEU A 258 -38.90 12.55 -18.39
CA LEU A 258 -39.79 12.16 -17.31
C LEU A 258 -41.25 12.48 -17.69
N PRO A 259 -42.23 11.69 -17.24
CA PRO A 259 -43.65 12.03 -17.38
C PRO A 259 -43.99 13.40 -16.76
N GLY A 260 -44.86 14.15 -17.41
CA GLY A 260 -45.37 15.42 -16.86
C GLY A 260 -46.08 15.22 -15.52
N GLY A 261 -45.90 16.15 -14.58
CA GLY A 261 -46.47 16.05 -13.23
C GLY A 261 -45.75 15.06 -12.30
N THR A 262 -44.57 14.56 -12.66
CA THR A 262 -43.76 13.70 -11.78
C THR A 262 -43.45 14.41 -10.46
N ASN A 263 -43.99 13.90 -9.34
CA ASN A 263 -43.81 14.50 -8.01
C ASN A 263 -42.65 13.85 -7.22
N LEU A 264 -41.66 14.67 -6.89
CA LEU A 264 -40.47 14.37 -6.09
C LEU A 264 -40.52 14.96 -4.66
N GLY A 265 -41.54 15.76 -4.32
CA GLY A 265 -41.67 16.42 -3.00
C GLY A 265 -41.80 15.46 -1.81
N GLN A 266 -42.09 14.19 -2.08
CA GLN A 266 -42.10 13.09 -1.10
C GLN A 266 -40.71 12.43 -0.89
N LEU A 267 -39.69 12.80 -1.66
CA LEU A 267 -38.33 12.27 -1.46
C LEU A 267 -37.68 12.96 -0.26
N PRO A 268 -37.02 12.24 0.67
CA PRO A 268 -36.59 12.80 1.95
C PRO A 268 -35.73 14.07 1.82
N TRP A 269 -34.78 14.08 0.88
CA TRP A 269 -33.89 15.21 0.63
C TRP A 269 -34.59 16.41 -0.03
N VAL A 270 -35.61 16.21 -0.89
CA VAL A 270 -36.46 17.32 -1.38
C VAL A 270 -37.28 17.90 -0.23
N GLN A 271 -37.92 17.03 0.54
CA GLN A 271 -38.78 17.43 1.66
C GLN A 271 -37.97 18.19 2.73
N GLN A 272 -36.74 17.73 3.02
CA GLN A 272 -35.80 18.38 3.92
C GLN A 272 -35.38 19.76 3.41
N ALA A 273 -34.98 19.89 2.14
CA ALA A 273 -34.58 21.18 1.57
C ALA A 273 -35.75 22.19 1.56
N LEU A 274 -36.92 21.78 1.08
CA LEU A 274 -38.14 22.63 1.05
C LEU A 274 -38.61 23.03 2.46
N LYS A 275 -38.47 22.14 3.47
CA LYS A 275 -38.89 22.42 4.86
C LYS A 275 -37.89 23.26 5.65
N THR A 276 -36.58 23.03 5.46
CA THR A 276 -35.52 23.73 6.23
C THR A 276 -35.08 25.04 5.59
N GLN A 277 -35.42 25.28 4.31
CA GLN A 277 -34.90 26.37 3.48
C GLN A 277 -33.36 26.37 3.31
N LYS A 278 -32.70 25.25 3.64
CA LYS A 278 -31.25 25.05 3.46
C LYS A 278 -30.96 24.05 2.33
N PRO A 279 -29.80 24.13 1.67
CA PRO A 279 -29.39 23.11 0.73
C PRO A 279 -29.22 21.74 1.42
N VAL A 280 -29.45 20.67 0.68
CA VAL A 280 -29.13 19.29 1.05
C VAL A 280 -28.17 18.76 -0.01
N VAL A 281 -26.94 18.40 0.38
CA VAL A 281 -25.87 18.00 -0.53
C VAL A 281 -25.14 16.76 0.00
N GLY A 282 -24.73 15.85 -0.88
CA GLY A 282 -23.91 14.69 -0.55
C GLY A 282 -24.31 13.41 -1.29
N LEU A 283 -23.66 12.30 -0.93
CA LEU A 283 -24.01 10.97 -1.42
C LEU A 283 -25.34 10.48 -0.82
N THR A 284 -26.10 9.71 -1.59
CA THR A 284 -27.30 9.03 -1.10
C THR A 284 -27.60 7.74 -1.86
N LEU A 285 -28.39 6.85 -1.24
CA LEU A 285 -28.94 5.68 -1.90
C LEU A 285 -30.35 5.97 -2.41
N VAL A 286 -30.57 5.63 -3.67
CA VAL A 286 -31.81 5.84 -4.40
C VAL A 286 -32.40 4.47 -4.75
N SER A 287 -33.51 4.09 -4.12
CA SER A 287 -34.18 2.82 -4.41
C SER A 287 -34.81 2.83 -5.81
N LEU A 288 -35.02 1.67 -6.44
CA LEU A 288 -35.53 1.59 -7.81
C LEU A 288 -36.80 2.43 -8.09
N PRO A 289 -37.83 2.50 -7.20
CA PRO A 289 -38.97 3.39 -7.41
C PRO A 289 -38.62 4.89 -7.42
N GLN A 290 -37.61 5.30 -6.65
CA GLN A 290 -37.08 6.67 -6.67
C GLN A 290 -36.25 6.92 -7.93
N ALA A 291 -35.43 5.95 -8.34
CA ALA A 291 -34.65 6.00 -9.57
C ALA A 291 -35.55 6.03 -10.82
N GLN A 292 -36.75 5.43 -10.76
CA GLN A 292 -37.78 5.52 -11.81
C GLN A 292 -38.34 6.94 -11.90
N LYS A 293 -38.69 7.57 -10.76
CA LYS A 293 -39.09 8.99 -10.72
C LYS A 293 -38.01 9.95 -11.22
N LEU A 294 -36.73 9.58 -11.11
CA LEU A 294 -35.59 10.34 -11.63
C LEU A 294 -35.18 9.95 -13.06
N GLY A 295 -35.82 8.96 -13.69
CA GLY A 295 -35.52 8.52 -15.07
C GLY A 295 -34.23 7.71 -15.24
N ILE A 296 -33.47 7.50 -14.16
CA ILE A 296 -32.16 6.82 -14.14
C ILE A 296 -32.22 5.32 -13.83
N ALA A 297 -33.41 4.80 -13.49
CA ALA A 297 -33.63 3.39 -13.13
C ALA A 297 -33.00 2.33 -14.08
N PRO A 298 -32.99 2.49 -15.42
CA PRO A 298 -32.36 1.51 -16.31
C PRO A 298 -30.84 1.37 -16.09
N GLN A 299 -30.16 2.46 -15.75
CA GLN A 299 -28.72 2.48 -15.45
C GLN A 299 -28.44 2.10 -14.00
N ALA A 300 -29.30 2.52 -13.07
CA ALA A 300 -29.18 2.16 -11.65
C ALA A 300 -29.41 0.66 -11.38
N LYS A 301 -30.27 -0.01 -12.17
CA LYS A 301 -30.58 -1.43 -11.96
C LYS A 301 -29.42 -2.32 -12.43
N ILE A 302 -28.69 -2.87 -11.46
CA ILE A 302 -27.64 -3.86 -11.64
C ILE A 302 -28.13 -5.19 -11.05
N PRO A 303 -28.00 -6.33 -11.76
CA PRO A 303 -28.30 -7.64 -11.20
C PRO A 303 -27.18 -8.08 -10.24
N LEU A 304 -27.57 -8.67 -9.10
CA LEU A 304 -26.62 -9.33 -8.20
C LEU A 304 -26.07 -10.61 -8.85
N ARG A 305 -24.74 -10.77 -8.82
CA ARG A 305 -24.06 -12.02 -9.24
C ARG A 305 -24.18 -13.12 -8.19
N ASN A 306 -24.26 -12.73 -6.91
CA ASN A 306 -24.25 -13.63 -5.75
C ASN A 306 -25.30 -13.20 -4.71
N ARG A 307 -25.78 -14.16 -3.90
CA ARG A 307 -26.87 -13.94 -2.92
C ARG A 307 -26.38 -13.62 -1.50
N ASN A 308 -25.09 -13.77 -1.21
CA ASN A 308 -24.53 -13.69 0.14
C ASN A 308 -24.29 -12.25 0.67
N SER A 309 -25.09 -11.28 0.23
CA SER A 309 -25.02 -9.87 0.66
C SER A 309 -25.75 -9.65 1.99
N LEU A 310 -25.22 -8.76 2.82
CA LEU A 310 -25.89 -8.30 4.05
C LEU A 310 -27.13 -7.44 3.76
N TYR A 311 -27.22 -6.89 2.54
CA TYR A 311 -28.27 -5.99 2.06
C TYR A 311 -29.08 -6.61 0.90
N ALA A 312 -29.03 -7.95 0.75
CA ALA A 312 -29.59 -8.65 -0.40
C ALA A 312 -31.08 -8.32 -0.69
N GLN A 313 -31.90 -8.04 0.33
CA GLN A 313 -33.30 -7.65 0.13
C GLN A 313 -33.46 -6.25 -0.49
N GLU A 314 -32.58 -5.31 -0.16
CA GLU A 314 -32.54 -3.95 -0.70
C GLU A 314 -31.98 -3.97 -2.13
N LEU A 315 -30.85 -4.67 -2.32
CA LEU A 315 -30.13 -4.73 -3.59
C LEU A 315 -30.87 -5.52 -4.69
N ASN A 316 -31.58 -6.61 -4.37
CA ASN A 316 -32.41 -7.30 -5.36
C ASN A 316 -33.57 -6.45 -5.89
N GLN A 317 -34.01 -5.43 -5.13
CA GLN A 317 -35.01 -4.46 -5.62
C GLN A 317 -34.39 -3.41 -6.55
N GLY A 318 -33.07 -3.23 -6.52
CA GLY A 318 -32.31 -2.26 -7.31
C GLY A 318 -32.04 -0.96 -6.53
N VAL A 319 -30.77 -0.56 -6.48
CA VAL A 319 -30.29 0.61 -5.74
C VAL A 319 -29.27 1.38 -6.58
N GLY A 320 -29.47 2.69 -6.72
CA GLY A 320 -28.48 3.62 -7.26
C GLY A 320 -27.72 4.35 -6.16
N LEU A 321 -26.39 4.42 -6.22
CA LEU A 321 -25.60 5.38 -5.45
C LEU A 321 -25.49 6.68 -6.25
N VAL A 322 -25.85 7.81 -5.65
CA VAL A 322 -25.97 9.10 -6.34
C VAL A 322 -25.34 10.21 -5.50
N ALA A 323 -24.45 11.00 -6.09
CA ALA A 323 -24.06 12.31 -5.57
C ALA A 323 -25.14 13.31 -5.99
N LEU A 324 -25.79 14.00 -5.04
CA LEU A 324 -26.81 14.99 -5.37
C LEU A 324 -26.68 16.28 -4.55
N ALA A 325 -27.32 17.32 -5.07
CA ALA A 325 -27.59 18.55 -4.37
C ALA A 325 -29.03 19.02 -4.64
N VAL A 326 -29.69 19.49 -3.59
CA VAL A 326 -30.99 20.16 -3.62
C VAL A 326 -30.81 21.57 -3.10
N GLN A 327 -30.99 22.57 -3.96
CA GLN A 327 -30.98 23.98 -3.57
C GLN A 327 -32.41 24.52 -3.54
N PRO A 328 -32.98 24.88 -2.36
CA PRO A 328 -34.28 25.54 -2.31
C PRO A 328 -34.22 26.93 -2.94
N VAL A 329 -35.27 27.29 -3.69
CA VAL A 329 -35.47 28.60 -4.30
C VAL A 329 -36.30 29.44 -3.34
N VAL A 330 -35.68 30.39 -2.67
CA VAL A 330 -36.32 31.21 -1.62
C VAL A 330 -36.32 32.69 -2.03
N GLN A 331 -37.48 33.34 -2.00
CA GLN A 331 -37.61 34.77 -2.26
C GLN A 331 -38.39 35.41 -1.09
N LYS A 332 -37.82 36.44 -0.46
CA LYS A 332 -38.42 37.15 0.70
C LYS A 332 -38.90 36.20 1.82
N GLY A 333 -38.12 35.15 2.12
CA GLY A 333 -38.43 34.13 3.13
C GLY A 333 -39.49 33.09 2.73
N GLN A 334 -40.05 33.18 1.52
CA GLN A 334 -40.98 32.17 0.99
C GLN A 334 -40.28 31.23 0.02
N VAL A 335 -40.50 29.93 0.19
CA VAL A 335 -40.06 28.89 -0.75
C VAL A 335 -40.96 28.93 -1.99
N LEU A 336 -40.34 29.15 -3.15
CA LEU A 336 -40.99 29.11 -4.47
C LEU A 336 -40.90 27.71 -5.11
N GLY A 337 -39.85 26.97 -4.77
CA GLY A 337 -39.55 25.65 -5.33
C GLY A 337 -38.16 25.17 -4.91
N ALA A 338 -37.58 24.24 -5.67
CA ALA A 338 -36.21 23.78 -5.49
C ALA A 338 -35.55 23.41 -6.83
N VAL A 339 -34.22 23.52 -6.91
CA VAL A 339 -33.41 22.92 -7.98
C VAL A 339 -32.79 21.64 -7.43
N LEU A 340 -32.79 20.59 -8.25
CA LEU A 340 -32.17 19.31 -7.98
C LEU A 340 -31.15 18.99 -9.08
N VAL A 341 -29.92 18.69 -8.68
CA VAL A 341 -28.83 18.25 -9.57
C VAL A 341 -28.20 16.99 -9.00
N GLY A 342 -27.73 16.05 -9.84
CA GLY A 342 -26.94 14.92 -9.37
C GLY A 342 -26.38 13.98 -10.45
N SER A 343 -25.40 13.18 -10.04
CA SER A 343 -24.67 12.19 -10.85
C SER A 343 -24.80 10.79 -10.25
N LEU A 344 -25.04 9.80 -11.10
CA LEU A 344 -25.19 8.38 -10.75
C LEU A 344 -23.85 7.66 -10.87
N PHE A 345 -23.44 6.96 -9.81
CA PHE A 345 -22.22 6.14 -9.83
C PHE A 345 -22.41 4.80 -10.55
N ASN A 346 -23.63 4.25 -10.55
CA ASN A 346 -23.92 2.98 -11.22
C ASN A 346 -23.63 3.05 -12.72
N ARG A 347 -22.84 2.07 -13.21
CA ARG A 347 -22.34 1.97 -14.58
C ARG A 347 -21.57 3.21 -15.08
N ASN A 348 -21.04 4.03 -14.16
CA ASN A 348 -20.06 5.06 -14.52
C ASN A 348 -18.67 4.42 -14.62
N HIS A 349 -18.40 3.76 -15.74
CA HIS A 349 -17.12 3.08 -15.99
C HIS A 349 -15.97 4.05 -16.22
N TRP A 350 -16.28 5.22 -16.76
CA TRP A 350 -15.28 6.25 -17.06
C TRP A 350 -14.64 6.81 -15.77
N LEU A 351 -15.42 7.03 -14.71
CA LEU A 351 -14.93 7.39 -13.36
C LEU A 351 -13.81 6.47 -12.85
N VAL A 352 -14.01 5.16 -12.95
CA VAL A 352 -13.10 4.15 -12.38
C VAL A 352 -11.94 3.82 -13.31
N ASP A 353 -12.05 4.13 -14.59
CA ASP A 353 -10.93 4.08 -15.54
C ASP A 353 -10.06 5.34 -15.41
N LEU A 354 -10.64 6.55 -15.36
CA LEU A 354 -9.87 7.79 -15.19
C LEU A 354 -9.19 7.83 -13.81
N GLY A 355 -9.90 7.47 -12.74
CA GLY A 355 -9.28 7.40 -11.40
C GLY A 355 -8.12 6.39 -11.33
N SER A 356 -8.07 5.42 -12.23
CA SER A 356 -6.98 4.45 -12.34
C SER A 356 -5.76 5.07 -13.02
N GLU A 357 -5.98 5.85 -14.08
CA GLU A 357 -4.93 6.58 -14.81
C GLU A 357 -4.38 7.78 -14.03
N LEU A 358 -5.23 8.56 -13.33
CA LEU A 358 -4.82 9.77 -12.60
C LEU A 358 -4.03 9.51 -11.32
N TYR A 359 -4.37 8.46 -10.56
CA TYR A 359 -3.79 8.19 -9.25
C TYR A 359 -2.85 6.96 -9.25
N GLU A 360 -2.48 6.47 -10.43
CA GLU A 360 -1.68 5.25 -10.65
C GLU A 360 -2.24 4.00 -9.91
N LEU A 361 -3.55 3.97 -9.68
CA LEU A 361 -4.26 2.91 -8.96
C LEU A 361 -4.74 1.83 -9.94
N PRO A 362 -4.15 0.61 -9.98
CA PRO A 362 -4.46 -0.33 -11.05
C PRO A 362 -5.91 -0.82 -11.07
N LEU A 363 -6.56 -1.02 -9.91
CA LEU A 363 -7.96 -1.44 -9.85
C LEU A 363 -8.77 -0.63 -8.83
N ILE A 364 -9.99 -0.24 -9.21
CA ILE A 364 -10.94 0.59 -8.47
C ILE A 364 -12.36 0.00 -8.57
N ALA A 365 -13.09 0.03 -7.46
CA ALA A 365 -14.50 -0.35 -7.39
C ALA A 365 -15.29 0.58 -6.47
N VAL A 366 -16.38 1.15 -6.98
CA VAL A 366 -17.39 1.88 -6.20
C VAL A 366 -18.56 0.94 -5.92
N TYR A 367 -18.98 0.86 -4.66
CA TYR A 367 -20.06 -0.02 -4.17
C TYR A 367 -21.24 0.79 -3.65
N ALA A 368 -22.46 0.37 -4.00
CA ALA A 368 -23.67 0.76 -3.26
C ALA A 368 -23.97 -0.35 -2.25
N ARG A 369 -24.06 0.00 -0.95
CA ARG A 369 -23.94 -0.99 0.15
C ARG A 369 -22.69 -1.85 -0.08
N ASP A 370 -22.86 -3.18 -0.15
CA ASP A 370 -21.83 -4.17 -0.42
C ASP A 370 -21.83 -4.68 -1.89
N MET A 371 -22.53 -4.04 -2.84
CA MET A 371 -22.54 -4.43 -4.26
C MET A 371 -21.76 -3.46 -5.15
N GLN A 372 -20.86 -3.98 -5.99
CA GLN A 372 -20.13 -3.17 -6.99
C GLN A 372 -21.09 -2.55 -8.01
N VAL A 373 -21.08 -1.22 -8.10
CA VAL A 373 -21.92 -0.46 -9.04
C VAL A 373 -21.14 0.15 -10.21
N ALA A 374 -19.85 0.44 -10.03
CA ALA A 374 -18.90 0.73 -11.09
C ALA A 374 -17.52 0.17 -10.72
N THR A 375 -16.82 -0.42 -11.67
CA THR A 375 -15.48 -1.00 -11.44
C THR A 375 -14.68 -1.19 -12.73
N ASN A 376 -13.35 -1.25 -12.62
CA ASN A 376 -12.45 -1.83 -13.62
C ASN A 376 -11.84 -3.19 -13.16
N PHE A 377 -12.30 -3.77 -12.04
CA PHE A 377 -11.93 -5.13 -11.64
C PHE A 377 -12.46 -6.17 -12.67
N PRO A 378 -11.63 -7.14 -13.09
CA PRO A 378 -12.03 -8.19 -14.03
C PRO A 378 -13.00 -9.20 -13.41
N ASP A 379 -13.95 -9.64 -14.22
CA ASP A 379 -14.84 -10.75 -13.95
C ASP A 379 -14.17 -12.12 -14.22
N GLN A 380 -14.90 -13.22 -14.01
CA GLN A 380 -14.48 -14.60 -14.25
C GLN A 380 -14.02 -14.91 -15.69
N ASP A 381 -14.39 -14.09 -16.66
CA ASP A 381 -13.95 -14.20 -18.06
C ASP A 381 -12.65 -13.42 -18.35
N GLY A 382 -12.13 -12.66 -17.38
CA GLY A 382 -10.97 -11.78 -17.51
C GLY A 382 -11.17 -10.55 -18.43
N ASN A 383 -12.35 -10.38 -19.02
CA ASN A 383 -12.60 -9.43 -20.12
C ASN A 383 -13.77 -8.47 -19.86
N THR A 384 -14.74 -8.84 -19.01
CA THR A 384 -15.82 -7.98 -18.55
C THR A 384 -15.59 -7.52 -17.11
N ARG A 385 -16.36 -6.50 -16.70
CA ARG A 385 -16.24 -5.87 -15.37
C ARG A 385 -17.07 -6.63 -14.33
N ALA A 386 -16.52 -6.80 -13.13
CA ALA A 386 -17.12 -7.51 -12.00
C ALA A 386 -18.36 -6.83 -11.35
N ILE A 387 -19.05 -5.94 -12.07
CA ILE A 387 -20.23 -5.20 -11.61
C ILE A 387 -21.31 -6.18 -11.13
N GLY A 388 -21.93 -5.91 -9.98
CA GLY A 388 -22.88 -6.82 -9.33
C GLY A 388 -22.24 -7.89 -8.46
N SER A 389 -20.91 -7.99 -8.42
CA SER A 389 -20.17 -8.76 -7.40
C SER A 389 -20.21 -8.05 -6.04
N LEU A 390 -19.92 -8.80 -4.98
CA LEU A 390 -20.08 -8.35 -3.60
C LEU A 390 -18.75 -8.04 -2.91
N ALA A 391 -18.75 -7.06 -2.02
CA ALA A 391 -17.67 -6.86 -1.06
C ALA A 391 -17.60 -8.07 -0.11
N PRO A 392 -16.41 -8.44 0.40
CA PRO A 392 -16.28 -9.57 1.31
C PRO A 392 -17.16 -9.38 2.57
N PRO A 393 -17.89 -10.40 3.05
CA PRO A 393 -18.83 -10.22 4.17
C PRO A 393 -18.22 -9.64 5.46
N ALA A 394 -16.92 -9.88 5.71
CA ALA A 394 -16.19 -9.25 6.82
C ALA A 394 -16.04 -7.72 6.64
N VAL A 395 -15.72 -7.25 5.43
CA VAL A 395 -15.63 -5.82 5.08
C VAL A 395 -17.01 -5.17 5.24
N ALA A 396 -18.04 -5.77 4.63
CA ALA A 396 -19.39 -5.25 4.70
C ALA A 396 -19.90 -5.14 6.15
N LYS A 397 -19.60 -6.13 6.99
CA LYS A 397 -19.95 -6.08 8.42
C LYS A 397 -19.17 -4.98 9.17
N ALA A 398 -17.85 -4.91 9.00
CA ALA A 398 -17.01 -3.93 9.69
C ALA A 398 -17.39 -2.49 9.31
N LEU A 399 -17.41 -2.18 8.01
CA LEU A 399 -17.51 -0.81 7.49
C LEU A 399 -18.96 -0.30 7.39
N LEU A 400 -19.95 -1.16 7.09
CA LEU A 400 -21.34 -0.75 6.86
C LEU A 400 -22.29 -1.02 8.04
N GLN A 401 -21.98 -1.99 8.92
CA GLN A 401 -22.81 -2.29 10.11
C GLN A 401 -22.15 -1.85 11.41
N GLN A 402 -20.87 -2.14 11.62
CA GLN A 402 -20.16 -1.82 12.87
C GLN A 402 -19.57 -0.41 12.87
N GLY A 403 -19.33 0.18 11.69
CA GLY A 403 -18.72 1.49 11.53
C GLY A 403 -17.27 1.57 12.04
N GLN A 404 -16.60 0.41 12.19
CA GLN A 404 -15.25 0.31 12.74
C GLN A 404 -14.20 0.54 11.64
N ASP A 405 -13.32 1.49 11.93
CA ASP A 405 -12.24 1.99 11.07
C ASP A 405 -12.68 2.57 9.71
N SER A 406 -11.88 3.51 9.20
CA SER A 406 -12.11 4.11 7.88
C SER A 406 -11.53 3.26 6.74
N LEU A 407 -10.76 2.22 7.05
CA LEU A 407 -9.92 1.47 6.12
C LEU A 407 -9.92 -0.03 6.49
N PHE A 408 -10.24 -0.91 5.54
CA PHE A 408 -10.15 -2.37 5.72
C PHE A 408 -9.31 -3.01 4.61
N THR A 409 -8.29 -3.81 4.97
CA THR A 409 -7.45 -4.54 4.01
C THR A 409 -7.88 -5.99 3.87
N THR A 410 -7.97 -6.52 2.64
CA THR A 410 -8.25 -7.95 2.38
C THR A 410 -7.60 -8.42 1.09
N ARG A 411 -7.49 -9.75 0.89
CA ARG A 411 -6.80 -10.37 -0.24
C ARG A 411 -7.71 -10.87 -1.37
N LYS A 412 -9.04 -10.78 -1.23
CA LYS A 412 -9.97 -11.50 -2.12
C LYS A 412 -11.33 -10.84 -2.24
N ILE A 413 -11.86 -10.75 -3.45
CA ILE A 413 -13.29 -10.50 -3.73
C ILE A 413 -13.96 -11.87 -3.94
N PRO A 414 -15.18 -12.10 -3.43
CA PRO A 414 -16.08 -13.09 -4.00
C PRO A 414 -16.21 -12.94 -5.53
N ASP A 415 -16.31 -14.08 -6.22
CA ASP A 415 -16.73 -14.16 -7.62
C ASP A 415 -15.79 -13.58 -8.70
N THR A 416 -14.63 -13.00 -8.39
CA THR A 416 -13.56 -12.75 -9.39
C THR A 416 -12.74 -14.01 -9.63
N ALA A 417 -12.82 -14.63 -10.81
CA ALA A 417 -12.15 -15.90 -11.09
C ALA A 417 -10.97 -15.77 -12.05
N ASN A 418 -9.75 -15.88 -11.50
CA ASN A 418 -8.62 -16.53 -12.16
C ASN A 418 -7.54 -17.00 -11.14
N GLY A 419 -7.93 -17.22 -9.88
CA GLY A 419 -6.99 -17.55 -8.80
C GLY A 419 -6.04 -16.41 -8.39
N GLN A 420 -6.17 -15.22 -8.99
CA GLN A 420 -5.53 -14.00 -8.50
C GLN A 420 -6.20 -13.54 -7.21
N ASP A 421 -5.44 -13.55 -6.12
CA ASP A 421 -5.73 -12.73 -4.95
C ASP A 421 -5.35 -11.26 -5.30
N TYR A 422 -6.09 -10.31 -4.73
CA TYR A 422 -5.86 -8.87 -4.89
C TYR A 422 -5.67 -8.25 -3.51
N LEU A 423 -4.55 -7.57 -3.29
CA LEU A 423 -4.39 -6.76 -2.09
C LEU A 423 -5.24 -5.50 -2.25
N MET A 424 -6.38 -5.48 -1.56
CA MET A 424 -7.35 -4.39 -1.63
C MET A 424 -7.42 -3.60 -0.34
N LEU A 425 -7.77 -2.33 -0.48
CA LEU A 425 -8.08 -1.39 0.59
C LEU A 425 -9.49 -0.83 0.36
N PHE A 426 -10.36 -0.93 1.37
CA PHE A 426 -11.75 -0.44 1.33
C PHE A 426 -11.93 0.76 2.26
N GLN A 427 -12.56 1.82 1.77
CA GLN A 427 -12.91 3.05 2.51
C GLN A 427 -14.42 3.31 2.46
N THR A 428 -15.00 3.75 3.57
CA THR A 428 -16.47 3.94 3.70
C THR A 428 -16.95 5.24 3.07
N LEU A 429 -17.92 5.15 2.16
CA LEU A 429 -18.65 6.30 1.60
C LEU A 429 -19.89 6.60 2.46
N ARG A 430 -20.08 7.87 2.81
CA ARG A 430 -21.10 8.32 3.79
C ARG A 430 -22.08 9.34 3.20
N ASP A 431 -23.30 9.36 3.71
CA ASP A 431 -24.29 10.39 3.37
C ASP A 431 -24.08 11.69 4.15
N SER A 432 -24.92 12.69 3.88
CA SER A 432 -24.95 13.99 4.58
C SER A 432 -25.29 13.91 6.09
N ASN A 433 -25.66 12.73 6.59
CA ASN A 433 -25.93 12.43 8.00
C ASN A 433 -24.82 11.55 8.61
N GLY A 434 -23.72 11.31 7.89
CA GLY A 434 -22.59 10.46 8.29
C GLY A 434 -22.84 8.94 8.19
N GLN A 435 -23.99 8.51 7.67
CA GLN A 435 -24.38 7.10 7.59
C GLN A 435 -23.69 6.38 6.42
N PRO A 436 -23.23 5.13 6.59
CA PRO A 436 -22.59 4.37 5.53
C PRO A 436 -23.58 4.01 4.41
N VAL A 437 -23.35 4.57 3.21
CA VAL A 437 -24.15 4.30 2.00
C VAL A 437 -23.44 3.36 1.03
N GLY A 438 -22.11 3.33 1.04
CA GLY A 438 -21.34 2.53 0.10
C GLY A 438 -19.89 2.38 0.52
N LEU A 439 -19.09 1.80 -0.37
CA LEU A 439 -17.66 1.62 -0.21
C LEU A 439 -16.95 2.14 -1.47
N LEU A 440 -15.80 2.78 -1.30
CA LEU A 440 -14.78 2.85 -2.32
C LEU A 440 -13.78 1.73 -2.01
N ALA A 441 -13.33 0.99 -3.02
CA ALA A 441 -12.20 0.08 -2.87
C ALA A 441 -11.20 0.31 -3.99
N VAL A 442 -9.92 0.19 -3.64
CA VAL A 442 -8.80 0.09 -4.57
C VAL A 442 -8.11 -1.25 -4.38
N GLY A 443 -7.32 -1.71 -5.34
CA GLY A 443 -6.44 -2.85 -5.14
C GLY A 443 -5.54 -3.17 -6.31
N GLN A 444 -4.67 -4.16 -6.10
CA GLN A 444 -3.67 -4.61 -7.07
C GLN A 444 -3.45 -6.13 -6.99
N PRO A 445 -3.13 -6.84 -8.07
CA PRO A 445 -2.85 -8.28 -8.03
C PRO A 445 -1.70 -8.59 -7.06
N THR A 446 -1.88 -9.57 -6.16
CA THR A 446 -0.78 -9.99 -5.27
C THR A 446 0.40 -10.62 -6.01
N GLN A 447 0.20 -10.99 -7.28
CA GLN A 447 1.27 -11.53 -8.14
C GLN A 447 2.35 -10.50 -8.44
N GLU A 448 1.98 -9.23 -8.65
CA GLU A 448 2.93 -8.12 -8.85
C GLU A 448 3.68 -7.80 -7.55
N LEU A 449 2.96 -7.79 -6.42
CA LEU A 449 3.57 -7.62 -5.10
C LEU A 449 4.56 -8.74 -4.77
N GLU A 450 4.22 -10.01 -5.02
CA GLU A 450 5.15 -11.12 -4.80
C GLU A 450 6.32 -11.14 -5.82
N GLN A 451 6.18 -10.56 -7.02
CA GLN A 451 7.31 -10.31 -7.93
C GLN A 451 8.28 -9.27 -7.35
N LEU A 452 7.79 -8.10 -6.90
CA LEU A 452 8.60 -7.07 -6.23
C LEU A 452 9.29 -7.62 -4.96
N LEU A 453 8.58 -8.43 -4.19
CA LEU A 453 9.13 -9.14 -3.04
C LEU A 453 10.20 -10.17 -3.44
N TRP A 454 9.99 -10.93 -4.53
CA TRP A 454 10.96 -11.90 -5.02
C TRP A 454 12.27 -11.24 -5.47
N GLU A 455 12.20 -10.14 -6.23
CA GLU A 455 13.39 -9.40 -6.67
C GLU A 455 14.19 -8.84 -5.48
N ARG A 456 13.50 -8.24 -4.51
CA ARG A 456 14.13 -7.73 -3.27
C ARG A 456 14.74 -8.84 -2.41
N THR A 457 14.04 -9.97 -2.24
CA THR A 457 14.47 -11.05 -1.30
C THR A 457 15.45 -12.05 -1.91
N ARG A 458 15.47 -12.24 -3.24
CA ARG A 458 16.46 -13.07 -3.94
C ARG A 458 17.89 -12.74 -3.54
N ASN A 459 18.21 -11.45 -3.45
CA ASN A 459 19.55 -10.98 -3.11
C ASN A 459 19.90 -11.31 -1.65
N THR A 460 18.94 -11.19 -0.73
CA THR A 460 19.07 -11.59 0.68
C THR A 460 19.36 -13.09 0.84
N TYR A 461 18.64 -13.94 0.08
CA TYR A 461 18.89 -15.39 0.07
C TYR A 461 20.24 -15.74 -0.56
N GLY A 462 20.66 -15.04 -1.61
CA GLY A 462 21.97 -15.24 -2.25
C GLY A 462 23.14 -14.95 -1.31
N LEU A 463 23.07 -13.84 -0.56
CA LEU A 463 24.06 -13.50 0.46
C LEU A 463 24.11 -14.55 1.59
N GLY A 464 22.95 -14.97 2.11
CA GLY A 464 22.87 -16.02 3.12
C GLY A 464 23.48 -17.34 2.65
N LEU A 465 23.22 -17.76 1.40
CA LEU A 465 23.81 -18.96 0.80
C LEU A 465 25.34 -18.84 0.66
N GLY A 466 25.85 -17.68 0.24
CA GLY A 466 27.29 -17.42 0.14
C GLY A 466 28.01 -17.57 1.49
N ILE A 467 27.45 -17.00 2.55
CA ILE A 467 27.99 -17.12 3.92
C ILE A 467 28.00 -18.58 4.38
N LEU A 468 26.93 -19.35 4.11
CA LEU A 468 26.85 -20.78 4.44
C LEU A 468 27.93 -21.61 3.72
N LEU A 469 28.20 -21.33 2.44
CA LEU A 469 29.23 -22.03 1.66
C LEU A 469 30.65 -21.71 2.16
N LEU A 470 30.92 -20.44 2.50
CA LEU A 470 32.19 -20.03 3.12
C LEU A 470 32.38 -20.69 4.50
N ALA A 471 31.35 -20.69 5.34
CA ALA A 471 31.37 -21.34 6.65
C ALA A 471 31.58 -22.87 6.55
N TRP A 472 31.00 -23.52 5.54
CA TRP A 472 31.24 -24.94 5.27
C TRP A 472 32.70 -25.24 4.87
N GLY A 473 33.25 -24.45 3.95
CA GLY A 473 34.66 -24.57 3.54
C GLY A 473 35.63 -24.38 4.70
N LEU A 474 35.42 -23.32 5.50
CA LEU A 474 36.22 -23.02 6.68
C LEU A 474 36.06 -24.10 7.77
N GLY A 475 34.84 -24.58 8.03
CA GLY A 475 34.56 -25.64 8.99
C GLY A 475 35.21 -26.98 8.61
N LEU A 476 35.28 -27.31 7.32
CA LEU A 476 36.04 -28.46 6.82
C LEU A 476 37.55 -28.30 7.03
N LEU A 477 38.09 -27.09 6.82
CA LEU A 477 39.51 -26.78 7.02
C LEU A 477 39.89 -26.93 8.50
N VAL A 478 39.14 -26.31 9.42
CA VAL A 478 39.34 -26.41 10.88
C VAL A 478 39.21 -27.86 11.37
N ALA A 479 38.20 -28.60 10.90
CA ALA A 479 38.01 -30.00 11.26
C ALA A 479 39.11 -30.94 10.71
N ASN A 480 39.83 -30.53 9.66
CA ASN A 480 40.97 -31.28 9.14
C ASN A 480 42.25 -31.05 9.94
N LEU A 481 42.44 -29.86 10.53
CA LEU A 481 43.55 -29.54 11.42
C LEU A 481 43.42 -30.33 12.73
N LEU A 482 42.32 -30.12 13.47
CA LEU A 482 42.15 -30.64 14.84
C LEU A 482 42.05 -32.17 14.95
N ALA A 483 41.59 -32.85 13.90
CA ALA A 483 41.31 -34.29 13.98
C ALA A 483 42.48 -35.21 13.57
N GLN A 484 43.53 -34.68 12.94
CA GLN A 484 44.71 -35.50 12.60
C GLN A 484 45.58 -35.86 13.81
N PRO A 485 45.91 -34.94 14.74
CA PRO A 485 46.67 -35.26 15.95
C PRO A 485 45.94 -36.32 16.81
N VAL A 486 44.65 -36.11 17.08
CA VAL A 486 43.80 -37.01 17.89
C VAL A 486 43.78 -38.44 17.33
N ARG A 487 43.78 -38.60 16.00
CA ARG A 487 43.84 -39.94 15.37
C ARG A 487 45.20 -40.62 15.56
N ARG A 488 46.32 -39.88 15.60
CA ARG A 488 47.65 -40.46 15.86
C ARG A 488 47.81 -40.85 17.33
N LEU A 489 47.44 -39.96 18.25
CA LEU A 489 47.40 -40.21 19.70
C LEU A 489 46.60 -41.47 20.06
N THR A 490 45.40 -41.63 19.49
CA THR A 490 44.54 -42.80 19.76
C THR A 490 45.01 -44.12 19.13
N VAL A 491 45.94 -44.08 18.15
CA VAL A 491 46.65 -45.28 17.69
C VAL A 491 47.78 -45.62 18.67
N TYR A 492 48.59 -44.64 19.06
CA TYR A 492 49.72 -44.84 19.98
C TYR A 492 49.29 -45.36 21.35
N ALA A 493 48.25 -44.76 21.95
CA ALA A 493 47.64 -45.24 23.19
C ALA A 493 47.23 -46.73 23.14
N ARG A 494 46.86 -47.21 21.95
CA ARG A 494 46.45 -48.59 21.70
C ARG A 494 47.64 -49.55 21.53
N ALA A 495 48.79 -49.05 21.08
CA ALA A 495 50.04 -49.82 21.03
C ALA A 495 50.62 -50.01 22.45
N LEU A 496 50.62 -48.94 23.27
CA LEU A 496 50.99 -49.00 24.68
C LEU A 496 50.12 -50.01 25.46
N GLY A 497 48.80 -49.98 25.25
CA GLY A 497 47.85 -50.96 25.80
C GLY A 497 47.94 -52.38 25.23
N GLN A 498 48.90 -52.66 24.34
CA GLN A 498 49.26 -53.99 23.81
C GLN A 498 50.70 -54.38 24.17
N ASN A 499 51.28 -53.73 25.18
CA ASN A 499 52.66 -53.88 25.64
C ASN A 499 53.72 -53.60 24.55
N ARG A 500 53.40 -52.75 23.56
CA ARG A 500 54.32 -52.35 22.47
C ARG A 500 54.91 -50.97 22.75
N TYR A 501 55.73 -50.88 23.79
CA TYR A 501 56.34 -49.64 24.26
C TYR A 501 57.36 -49.03 23.27
N GLN A 502 57.75 -49.76 22.21
CA GLN A 502 58.80 -49.37 21.26
C GLN A 502 58.29 -48.59 20.02
N GLU A 503 56.98 -48.40 19.85
CA GLU A 503 56.49 -47.47 18.80
C GLU A 503 56.83 -46.01 19.16
N ARG A 504 57.01 -45.15 18.14
CA ARG A 504 57.30 -43.72 18.32
C ARG A 504 56.15 -42.87 17.80
N LEU A 505 55.65 -41.94 18.62
CA LEU A 505 54.59 -41.01 18.24
C LEU A 505 55.20 -39.71 17.71
N THR A 506 55.31 -39.55 16.38
CA THR A 506 55.68 -38.26 15.79
C THR A 506 54.44 -37.43 15.45
N LEU A 507 54.24 -36.36 16.23
CA LEU A 507 53.32 -35.27 15.93
C LEU A 507 54.13 -34.06 15.45
N THR A 508 53.55 -33.30 14.53
CA THR A 508 54.15 -32.06 13.98
C THR A 508 53.46 -30.81 14.53
N SER A 509 52.80 -30.94 15.69
CA SER A 509 52.19 -29.82 16.43
C SER A 509 53.17 -29.30 17.49
N GLN A 510 52.92 -28.07 17.96
CA GLN A 510 53.60 -27.44 19.11
C GLN A 510 52.59 -26.98 20.17
N ASP A 511 51.38 -27.55 20.14
CA ASP A 511 50.22 -27.23 20.98
C ASP A 511 50.05 -28.26 22.13
N GLU A 512 48.91 -28.22 22.81
CA GLU A 512 48.59 -29.16 23.90
C GLU A 512 48.55 -30.63 23.46
N PHE A 513 48.38 -30.93 22.16
CA PHE A 513 48.50 -32.31 21.66
C PHE A 513 49.96 -32.78 21.61
N ALA A 514 50.92 -31.86 21.42
CA ALA A 514 52.35 -32.17 21.49
C ALA A 514 52.77 -32.43 22.94
N LEU A 515 52.32 -31.61 23.89
CA LEU A 515 52.54 -31.84 25.33
C LEU A 515 51.93 -33.17 25.77
N LEU A 516 50.69 -33.48 25.34
CA LEU A 516 50.04 -34.76 25.64
C LEU A 516 50.79 -35.96 25.02
N ALA A 517 51.35 -35.80 23.81
CA ALA A 517 52.18 -36.83 23.19
C ALA A 517 53.50 -37.07 23.94
N GLN A 518 54.12 -36.00 24.43
CA GLN A 518 55.33 -36.07 25.25
C GLN A 518 55.05 -36.77 26.59
N GLU A 519 54.01 -36.36 27.33
CA GLU A 519 53.59 -37.00 28.58
C GLU A 519 53.27 -38.49 28.39
N MET A 520 52.54 -38.87 27.34
CA MET A 520 52.27 -40.29 27.04
C MET A 520 53.52 -41.09 26.67
N SER A 521 54.52 -40.45 26.04
CA SER A 521 55.81 -41.09 25.73
C SER A 521 56.72 -41.22 26.95
N GLN A 522 56.68 -40.24 27.86
CA GLN A 522 57.41 -40.22 29.12
C GLN A 522 56.82 -41.22 30.12
N MET A 523 55.50 -41.39 30.12
CA MET A 523 54.81 -42.46 30.86
C MET A 523 55.20 -43.86 30.35
N ALA A 524 55.46 -44.02 29.05
CA ALA A 524 55.94 -45.27 28.48
C ALA A 524 57.38 -45.62 28.92
N SER A 525 58.30 -44.63 28.97
CA SER A 525 59.69 -44.87 29.39
C SER A 525 59.87 -44.97 30.91
N GLN A 526 59.02 -44.33 31.71
CA GLN A 526 59.00 -44.51 33.16
C GLN A 526 58.62 -45.94 33.57
N VAL A 527 57.70 -46.58 32.85
CA VAL A 527 57.33 -47.99 33.08
C VAL A 527 58.49 -48.96 32.75
N GLU A 528 59.34 -48.61 31.78
CA GLU A 528 60.52 -49.41 31.41
C GLU A 528 61.68 -49.25 32.42
N THR A 529 61.88 -48.05 32.97
CA THR A 529 63.05 -47.74 33.82
C THR A 529 62.89 -48.04 35.32
N HIS A 530 61.68 -48.27 35.83
CA HIS A 530 61.45 -48.44 37.28
C HIS A 530 61.70 -49.86 37.84
N VAL A 531 62.26 -50.79 37.05
CA VAL A 531 62.35 -52.23 37.40
C VAL A 531 63.76 -52.69 37.80
N GLN A 532 64.84 -51.94 37.51
CA GLN A 532 66.20 -52.55 37.50
C GLN A 532 67.29 -51.98 38.42
N THR A 533 67.18 -50.79 39.03
CA THR A 533 68.33 -50.17 39.75
C THR A 533 68.02 -49.61 41.14
N LEU A 534 67.94 -50.50 42.13
CA LEU A 534 68.11 -50.19 43.55
C LEU A 534 69.09 -51.17 44.19
N HIS A 535 70.30 -50.71 44.55
CA HIS A 535 70.88 -50.86 45.91
C HIS A 535 72.35 -50.40 46.05
N GLU A 536 73.16 -50.43 44.99
CA GLU A 536 74.63 -50.47 45.11
C GLU A 536 75.35 -49.53 44.12
N GLN A 537 76.47 -48.86 44.43
CA GLN A 537 77.29 -48.82 45.66
C GLN A 537 77.67 -47.37 46.06
N GLN A 538 77.69 -47.08 47.36
CA GLN A 538 77.94 -45.73 47.92
C GLN A 538 79.43 -45.48 48.28
N GLN A 539 80.39 -46.05 47.52
CA GLN A 539 81.77 -46.25 48.01
C GLN A 539 82.93 -45.91 47.04
N GLN A 540 82.77 -44.99 46.08
CA GLN A 540 83.89 -44.56 45.21
C GLN A 540 84.13 -43.03 45.23
N ALA A 541 83.93 -42.40 46.38
CA ALA A 541 84.12 -40.96 46.58
C ALA A 541 85.49 -40.57 47.18
N GLU A 542 86.62 -41.09 46.65
CA GLU A 542 87.95 -40.72 47.17
C GLU A 542 89.13 -40.72 46.16
N ALA A 543 88.90 -40.98 44.86
CA ALA A 543 89.95 -41.03 43.84
C ALA A 543 90.09 -39.74 42.98
N ALA A 544 89.14 -38.81 43.07
CA ALA A 544 88.96 -37.69 42.12
C ALA A 544 89.95 -36.52 42.32
N ARG A 545 91.27 -36.76 42.18
CA ARG A 545 92.28 -35.69 42.31
C ARG A 545 93.56 -35.79 41.46
N ALA A 546 93.59 -36.66 40.45
CA ALA A 546 94.67 -36.72 39.46
C ALA A 546 94.19 -36.71 37.99
N GLU A 547 92.87 -36.80 37.76
CA GLU A 547 92.22 -36.84 36.44
C GLU A 547 91.88 -35.43 35.92
N LEU A 548 91.72 -34.48 36.85
CA LEU A 548 91.20 -33.12 36.64
C LEU A 548 91.97 -32.24 35.64
N GLU A 549 93.19 -32.62 35.27
CA GLU A 549 94.04 -31.87 34.31
C GLU A 549 93.85 -32.32 32.85
N ALA A 550 93.28 -33.50 32.62
CA ALA A 550 92.90 -33.97 31.28
C ALA A 550 91.54 -33.40 30.84
N ASP A 551 90.54 -33.51 31.73
CA ASP A 551 89.15 -33.12 31.45
C ASP A 551 89.01 -31.66 31.02
N VAL A 552 89.85 -30.75 31.56
CA VAL A 552 89.83 -29.33 31.20
C VAL A 552 90.16 -29.09 29.73
N ILE A 553 91.08 -29.87 29.15
CA ILE A 553 91.46 -29.73 27.74
C ILE A 553 90.35 -30.26 26.83
N GLN A 554 89.72 -31.38 27.21
CA GLN A 554 88.61 -31.94 26.45
C GLN A 554 87.34 -31.06 26.54
N LEU A 555 87.05 -30.49 27.72
CA LEU A 555 85.99 -29.50 27.90
C LEU A 555 86.20 -28.27 27.00
N LEU A 556 87.45 -27.80 26.84
CA LEU A 556 87.75 -26.67 25.95
C LEU A 556 87.54 -27.02 24.46
N MET A 557 87.80 -28.26 24.03
CA MET A 557 87.47 -28.72 22.68
C MET A 557 85.96 -28.83 22.46
N ASP A 558 85.22 -29.44 23.39
CA ASP A 558 83.76 -29.59 23.30
C ASP A 558 83.03 -28.22 23.26
N ILE A 559 83.58 -27.19 23.91
CA ILE A 559 83.05 -25.83 23.93
C ILE A 559 83.39 -25.04 22.64
N GLU A 560 84.42 -25.42 21.87
CA GLU A 560 84.85 -24.66 20.68
C GLU A 560 83.73 -24.51 19.63
N GLY A 561 82.95 -25.57 19.40
CA GLY A 561 81.82 -25.55 18.46
C GLY A 561 80.69 -24.60 18.88
N ALA A 562 80.47 -24.41 20.19
CA ALA A 562 79.47 -23.47 20.69
C ALA A 562 79.87 -22.01 20.44
N GLN A 563 81.17 -21.69 20.44
CA GLN A 563 81.66 -20.35 20.07
C GLN A 563 81.40 -20.03 18.59
N GLN A 564 81.26 -21.07 17.75
CA GLN A 564 80.91 -20.98 16.33
C GLN A 564 79.40 -21.03 16.09
N GLY A 565 78.58 -20.90 17.14
CA GLY A 565 77.11 -20.91 17.07
C GLY A 565 76.47 -22.30 17.04
N ASP A 566 77.24 -23.39 17.20
CA ASP A 566 76.67 -24.73 17.21
C ASP A 566 76.06 -25.08 18.58
N LEU A 567 74.76 -24.82 18.74
CA LEU A 567 74.00 -25.13 19.97
C LEU A 567 73.56 -26.62 20.03
N THR A 568 74.18 -27.48 19.22
CA THR A 568 73.97 -28.95 19.26
C THR A 568 75.12 -29.71 19.91
N VAL A 569 76.27 -29.05 20.15
CA VAL A 569 77.38 -29.64 20.92
C VAL A 569 76.96 -29.96 22.36
N ARG A 570 77.74 -30.80 23.02
CA ARG A 570 77.64 -31.09 24.45
C ARG A 570 79.04 -31.16 25.02
N ALA A 571 79.20 -30.61 26.21
CA ALA A 571 80.38 -30.85 27.02
C ALA A 571 80.26 -32.23 27.68
N HIS A 572 81.25 -33.09 27.48
CA HIS A 572 81.38 -34.39 28.13
C HIS A 572 82.56 -34.36 29.10
N ALA A 573 82.31 -34.75 30.35
CA ALA A 573 83.33 -34.98 31.36
C ALA A 573 82.81 -36.08 32.29
N ASP A 574 83.56 -37.16 32.43
CA ASP A 574 83.02 -38.41 33.00
C ASP A 574 82.91 -38.38 34.54
N THR A 575 83.78 -37.62 35.24
CA THR A 575 83.65 -37.38 36.69
C THR A 575 84.14 -35.98 37.14
N GLY A 576 84.10 -35.73 38.46
CA GLY A 576 84.84 -34.64 39.09
C GLY A 576 84.20 -33.24 39.02
N GLN A 577 84.97 -32.23 39.43
CA GLN A 577 84.50 -30.82 39.44
C GLN A 577 84.31 -30.26 38.01
N ILE A 578 84.96 -30.87 37.02
CA ILE A 578 84.81 -30.48 35.61
C ILE A 578 83.47 -30.97 35.05
N ALA A 579 82.95 -32.13 35.48
CA ALA A 579 81.58 -32.55 35.17
C ALA A 579 80.54 -31.52 35.63
N SER A 580 80.69 -30.90 36.80
CA SER A 580 79.80 -29.82 37.25
C SER A 580 79.86 -28.56 36.37
N ILE A 581 81.01 -28.28 35.73
CA ILE A 581 81.16 -27.18 34.78
C ILE A 581 80.58 -27.57 33.41
N ALA A 582 80.78 -28.82 32.97
CA ALA A 582 80.18 -29.38 31.77
C ALA A 582 78.63 -29.38 31.86
N ASP A 583 78.06 -29.79 32.99
CA ASP A 583 76.62 -29.72 33.25
C ASP A 583 76.11 -28.27 33.27
N ALA A 584 76.80 -27.36 33.97
CA ALA A 584 76.44 -25.95 33.97
C ALA A 584 76.48 -25.34 32.56
N PHE A 585 77.47 -25.72 31.74
CA PHE A 585 77.58 -25.33 30.35
C PHE A 585 76.48 -25.95 29.48
N ASN A 586 76.17 -27.23 29.64
CA ASN A 586 75.08 -27.91 28.95
C ASN A 586 73.71 -27.29 29.30
N VAL A 587 73.51 -26.84 30.55
CA VAL A 587 72.30 -26.13 31.00
C VAL A 587 72.23 -24.70 30.43
N THR A 588 73.33 -23.94 30.38
CA THR A 588 73.33 -22.63 29.71
C THR A 588 73.15 -22.76 28.21
N LEU A 589 73.74 -23.77 27.57
CA LEU A 589 73.55 -24.06 26.14
C LEU A 589 72.12 -24.50 25.83
N ALA A 590 71.49 -25.31 26.69
CA ALA A 590 70.07 -25.66 26.58
C ALA A 590 69.16 -24.43 26.79
N SER A 591 69.53 -23.52 27.69
CA SER A 591 68.84 -22.25 27.92
C SER A 591 68.97 -21.32 26.71
N LEU A 592 70.18 -21.18 26.14
CA LEU A 592 70.44 -20.43 24.91
C LEU A 592 69.70 -21.03 23.70
N ARG A 593 69.70 -22.35 23.53
CA ARG A 593 68.91 -23.07 22.52
C ARG A 593 67.42 -22.75 22.66
N THR A 594 66.91 -22.72 23.89
CA THR A 594 65.49 -22.38 24.18
C THR A 594 65.21 -20.91 23.86
N LEU A 595 66.10 -19.99 24.24
CA LEU A 595 66.00 -18.57 23.91
C LEU A 595 66.04 -18.31 22.40
N VAL A 596 67.01 -18.89 21.69
CA VAL A 596 67.13 -18.77 20.21
C VAL A 596 65.94 -19.40 19.51
N GLY A 597 65.41 -20.53 19.99
CA GLY A 597 64.16 -21.12 19.51
C GLY A 597 62.94 -20.21 19.73
N ASN A 598 62.82 -19.60 20.91
CA ASN A 598 61.75 -18.65 21.23
C ASN A 598 61.85 -17.36 20.42
N VAL A 599 63.07 -16.83 20.21
CA VAL A 599 63.32 -15.68 19.33
C VAL A 599 62.91 -16.04 17.91
N ARG A 600 63.35 -17.19 17.37
CA ARG A 600 62.93 -17.68 16.04
C ARG A 600 61.41 -17.71 15.88
N ALA A 601 60.72 -18.41 16.78
CA ALA A 601 59.27 -18.54 16.74
C ALA A 601 58.54 -17.18 16.89
N THR A 602 59.11 -16.25 17.66
CA THR A 602 58.60 -14.89 17.80
C THR A 602 58.81 -14.08 16.52
N THR A 603 60.00 -14.15 15.91
CA THR A 603 60.33 -13.46 14.65
C THR A 603 59.47 -13.97 13.49
N ASP A 604 59.31 -15.29 13.36
CA ASP A 604 58.44 -15.91 12.36
C ASP A 604 56.96 -15.48 12.54
N ARG A 605 56.51 -15.33 13.80
CA ARG A 605 55.17 -14.83 14.14
C ARG A 605 55.00 -13.33 13.87
N VAL A 606 56.02 -12.51 14.13
CA VAL A 606 56.01 -11.06 13.82
C VAL A 606 55.99 -10.85 12.30
N GLY A 607 56.80 -11.59 11.53
CA GLY A 607 56.74 -11.54 10.06
C GLY A 607 55.38 -11.94 9.49
N THR A 608 54.78 -13.01 10.03
CA THR A 608 53.42 -13.43 9.64
C THR A 608 52.38 -12.34 9.96
N LEU A 609 52.48 -11.69 11.13
CA LEU A 609 51.59 -10.60 11.51
C LEU A 609 51.83 -9.33 10.67
N ALA A 610 53.07 -9.01 10.32
CA ALA A 610 53.42 -7.90 9.45
C ALA A 610 52.82 -8.08 8.05
N GLY A 611 52.99 -9.24 7.42
CA GLY A 611 52.40 -9.52 6.10
C GLY A 611 50.86 -9.54 6.09
N HIS A 612 50.21 -10.01 7.15
CA HIS A 612 48.76 -9.86 7.31
C HIS A 612 48.32 -8.40 7.49
N SER A 613 49.15 -7.59 8.16
CA SER A 613 48.89 -6.16 8.35
C SER A 613 49.11 -5.37 7.06
N GLU A 614 50.13 -5.72 6.26
CA GLU A 614 50.41 -5.09 4.96
C GLU A 614 49.21 -5.25 4.02
N ALA A 615 48.67 -6.47 3.90
CA ALA A 615 47.46 -6.73 3.09
C ALA A 615 46.26 -5.88 3.56
N ALA A 616 45.98 -5.83 4.87
CA ALA A 616 44.87 -5.06 5.41
C ALA A 616 45.07 -3.53 5.25
N VAL A 617 46.31 -3.05 5.20
CA VAL A 617 46.66 -1.65 4.99
C VAL A 617 46.58 -1.26 3.50
N VAL A 618 46.94 -2.16 2.59
CA VAL A 618 46.71 -1.99 1.13
C VAL A 618 45.20 -1.94 0.83
N ASP A 619 44.41 -2.86 1.41
CA ASP A 619 42.95 -2.84 1.29
C ASP A 619 42.36 -1.52 1.82
N LEU A 620 42.87 -1.00 2.96
CA LEU A 620 42.45 0.28 3.53
C LEU A 620 42.79 1.49 2.63
N ALA A 621 43.99 1.53 2.06
CA ALA A 621 44.39 2.57 1.13
C ALA A 621 43.51 2.56 -0.14
N GLN A 622 43.25 1.38 -0.70
CA GLN A 622 42.38 1.22 -1.87
C GLN A 622 40.92 1.59 -1.57
N ALA A 623 40.41 1.26 -0.37
CA ALA A 623 39.09 1.68 0.08
C ALA A 623 38.99 3.21 0.24
N ALA A 624 40.00 3.84 0.84
CA ALA A 624 40.05 5.30 1.01
C ALA A 624 40.11 6.05 -0.34
N GLN A 625 40.89 5.55 -1.30
CA GLN A 625 40.93 6.10 -2.67
C GLN A 625 39.59 5.90 -3.42
N SER A 626 38.92 4.76 -3.20
CA SER A 626 37.59 4.53 -3.79
C SER A 626 36.55 5.50 -3.22
N GLN A 627 36.60 5.74 -1.90
CA GLN A 627 35.74 6.70 -1.20
C GLN A 627 35.99 8.15 -1.65
N GLU A 628 37.24 8.54 -1.92
CA GLU A 628 37.60 9.84 -2.51
C GLU A 628 36.93 10.06 -3.88
N LEU A 629 36.89 9.03 -4.72
CA LEU A 629 36.27 9.07 -6.04
C LEU A 629 34.74 9.15 -5.95
N GLU A 630 34.11 8.35 -5.08
CA GLU A 630 32.67 8.44 -4.79
C GLU A 630 32.27 9.83 -4.24
N LEU A 631 33.08 10.41 -3.36
CA LEU A 631 32.84 11.76 -2.82
C LEU A 631 33.00 12.86 -3.86
N THR A 632 33.93 12.69 -4.81
CA THR A 632 34.08 13.62 -5.94
C THR A 632 32.80 13.65 -6.79
N GLN A 633 32.24 12.48 -7.09
CA GLN A 633 30.97 12.38 -7.82
C GLN A 633 29.78 12.90 -6.98
N ALA A 634 29.77 12.68 -5.67
CA ALA A 634 28.74 13.21 -4.78
C ALA A 634 28.77 14.75 -4.68
N LEU A 635 29.95 15.37 -4.72
CA LEU A 635 30.13 16.83 -4.77
C LEU A 635 29.66 17.42 -6.11
N GLU A 636 29.87 16.73 -7.22
CA GLU A 636 29.32 17.12 -8.54
C GLU A 636 27.79 17.13 -8.51
N LEU A 637 27.17 16.06 -8.00
CA LEU A 637 25.71 15.99 -7.82
C LEU A 637 25.18 17.06 -6.83
N ALA A 638 25.94 17.42 -5.81
CA ALA A 638 25.58 18.51 -4.89
C ALA A 638 25.63 19.89 -5.57
N ALA A 639 26.56 20.10 -6.50
CA ALA A 639 26.62 21.31 -7.33
C ALA A 639 25.44 21.37 -8.32
N GLU A 640 25.13 20.28 -9.03
CA GLU A 640 23.95 20.18 -9.91
C GLU A 640 22.65 20.46 -9.14
N ASN A 641 22.47 19.84 -7.98
CA ASN A 641 21.32 20.09 -7.10
C ASN A 641 21.23 21.57 -6.67
N THR A 642 22.36 22.21 -6.41
CA THR A 642 22.41 23.64 -6.06
C THR A 642 22.01 24.54 -7.25
N GLN A 643 22.36 24.18 -8.49
CA GLN A 643 21.88 24.85 -9.70
C GLN A 643 20.39 24.59 -9.97
N ALA A 644 19.89 23.39 -9.69
CA ALA A 644 18.46 23.07 -9.76
C ALA A 644 17.65 23.91 -8.75
N ILE A 645 18.14 24.03 -7.51
CA ILE A 645 17.57 24.91 -6.46
C ILE A 645 17.49 26.37 -6.94
N GLN A 646 18.56 26.90 -7.56
CA GLN A 646 18.53 28.26 -8.14
C GLN A 646 17.50 28.39 -9.28
N THR A 647 17.38 27.38 -10.13
CA THR A 647 16.41 27.35 -11.24
C THR A 647 14.96 27.31 -10.72
N ILE A 648 14.70 26.60 -9.63
CA ILE A 648 13.40 26.58 -8.94
C ILE A 648 13.09 27.96 -8.34
N ALA A 649 14.07 28.62 -7.70
CA ALA A 649 13.90 29.97 -7.16
C ALA A 649 13.59 31.01 -8.25
N GLN A 650 14.23 30.93 -9.42
CA GLN A 650 13.93 31.81 -10.55
C GLN A 650 12.51 31.58 -11.08
N ARG A 651 12.14 30.32 -11.37
CA ARG A 651 10.79 29.96 -11.84
C ARG A 651 9.70 30.37 -10.84
N ALA A 652 10.02 30.36 -9.54
CA ALA A 652 9.13 30.87 -8.51
C ALA A 652 8.88 32.38 -8.62
N ALA A 653 9.93 33.18 -8.84
CA ALA A 653 9.76 34.62 -9.05
C ALA A 653 8.95 34.93 -10.34
N GLU A 654 9.19 34.19 -11.41
CA GLU A 654 8.47 34.29 -12.69
C GLU A 654 6.98 33.94 -12.54
N ALA A 655 6.67 32.81 -11.88
CA ALA A 655 5.30 32.38 -11.61
C ALA A 655 4.55 33.32 -10.65
N THR A 656 5.23 33.89 -9.65
CA THR A 656 4.66 34.93 -8.77
C THR A 656 4.26 36.17 -9.59
N THR A 657 5.13 36.60 -10.51
CA THR A 657 4.87 37.74 -11.40
C THR A 657 3.70 37.47 -12.34
N THR A 658 3.60 36.23 -12.84
CA THR A 658 2.47 35.78 -13.68
C THR A 658 1.17 35.77 -12.89
N ALA A 659 1.14 35.21 -11.68
CA ALA A 659 -0.03 35.19 -10.80
C ALA A 659 -0.51 36.61 -10.44
N GLN A 660 0.40 37.55 -10.15
CA GLN A 660 0.05 38.96 -9.94
C GLN A 660 -0.56 39.61 -11.21
N SER A 661 -0.03 39.28 -12.39
CA SER A 661 -0.57 39.75 -13.67
C SER A 661 -1.96 39.17 -13.97
N SER A 662 -2.19 37.90 -13.64
CA SER A 662 -3.51 37.24 -13.73
C SER A 662 -4.52 37.83 -12.76
N LEU A 663 -4.10 38.17 -11.52
CA LEU A 663 -4.93 38.87 -10.54
C LEU A 663 -5.37 40.25 -11.05
N GLN A 664 -4.44 41.04 -11.61
CA GLN A 664 -4.77 42.34 -12.20
C GLN A 664 -5.73 42.18 -13.40
N ALA A 665 -5.46 41.26 -14.33
CA ALA A 665 -6.33 41.01 -15.48
C ALA A 665 -7.74 40.53 -15.07
N ALA A 666 -7.85 39.76 -13.98
CA ALA A 666 -9.14 39.36 -13.41
C ALA A 666 -9.90 40.56 -12.80
N GLN A 667 -9.20 41.48 -12.13
CA GLN A 667 -9.79 42.72 -11.58
C GLN A 667 -10.25 43.68 -12.69
N GLU A 668 -9.43 43.92 -13.72
CA GLU A 668 -9.80 44.74 -14.89
C GLU A 668 -11.01 44.12 -15.63
N GLY A 669 -11.02 42.78 -15.76
CA GLY A 669 -12.17 42.05 -16.30
C GLY A 669 -13.43 42.21 -15.43
N GLN A 670 -13.29 42.25 -14.11
CA GLN A 670 -14.39 42.43 -13.17
C GLN A 670 -15.03 43.81 -13.37
N GLU A 671 -14.23 44.88 -13.42
CA GLU A 671 -14.72 46.25 -13.67
C GLU A 671 -15.44 46.35 -15.04
N ALA A 672 -14.89 45.71 -16.07
CA ALA A 672 -15.52 45.64 -17.39
C ALA A 672 -16.86 44.89 -17.37
N MET A 673 -16.99 43.82 -16.58
CA MET A 673 -18.26 43.10 -16.40
C MET A 673 -19.26 43.87 -15.54
N ASP A 674 -18.84 44.60 -14.52
CA ASP A 674 -19.70 45.48 -13.72
C ASP A 674 -20.30 46.62 -14.58
N ALA A 675 -19.48 47.23 -15.44
CA ALA A 675 -19.95 48.20 -16.44
C ALA A 675 -20.93 47.56 -17.44
N THR A 676 -20.66 46.32 -17.87
CA THR A 676 -21.54 45.55 -18.77
C THR A 676 -22.88 45.20 -18.09
N ALA A 677 -22.87 44.86 -16.80
CA ALA A 677 -24.08 44.60 -16.01
C ALA A 677 -24.94 45.87 -15.86
N SER A 678 -24.31 47.03 -15.68
CA SER A 678 -25.00 48.34 -15.71
C SER A 678 -25.67 48.58 -17.08
N LEU A 679 -24.97 48.30 -18.17
CA LEU A 679 -25.52 48.44 -19.53
C LEU A 679 -26.72 47.51 -19.78
N TYR A 680 -26.66 46.23 -19.38
CA TYR A 680 -27.80 45.31 -19.50
C TYR A 680 -29.02 45.79 -18.69
N ASN A 681 -28.83 46.38 -17.50
CA ASN A 681 -29.92 46.97 -16.73
C ASN A 681 -30.54 48.19 -17.43
N GLN A 682 -29.75 49.04 -18.07
CA GLN A 682 -30.24 50.18 -18.87
C GLN A 682 -31.03 49.71 -20.11
N ILE A 683 -30.52 48.69 -20.82
CA ILE A 683 -31.23 48.08 -21.97
C ILE A 683 -32.56 47.45 -21.51
N ARG A 684 -32.57 46.74 -20.37
CA ARG A 684 -33.78 46.18 -19.75
C ARG A 684 -34.84 47.24 -19.47
N GLU A 685 -34.44 48.40 -18.94
CA GLU A 685 -35.35 49.51 -18.70
C GLU A 685 -35.87 50.12 -20.01
N ALA A 686 -35.01 50.26 -21.02
CA ALA A 686 -35.37 50.77 -22.34
C ALA A 686 -36.38 49.85 -23.07
N VAL A 687 -36.13 48.55 -23.11
CA VAL A 687 -37.06 47.54 -23.68
C VAL A 687 -38.38 47.55 -22.91
N GLY A 688 -38.34 47.63 -21.58
CA GLY A 688 -39.55 47.75 -20.75
C GLY A 688 -40.36 49.03 -20.99
N LYS A 689 -39.68 50.17 -21.23
CA LYS A 689 -40.30 51.44 -21.63
C LYS A 689 -40.93 51.35 -23.03
N THR A 690 -40.25 50.72 -23.99
CA THR A 690 -40.75 50.54 -25.36
C THR A 690 -41.95 49.58 -25.40
N SER A 691 -41.89 48.43 -24.73
CA SER A 691 -43.02 47.48 -24.63
C SER A 691 -44.30 48.14 -24.08
N LYS A 692 -44.18 49.03 -23.09
CA LYS A 692 -45.31 49.83 -22.58
C LYS A 692 -45.89 50.78 -23.65
N LYS A 693 -45.05 51.47 -24.42
CA LYS A 693 -45.50 52.35 -25.51
C LYS A 693 -46.20 51.57 -26.64
N VAL A 694 -45.66 50.40 -27.01
CA VAL A 694 -46.26 49.53 -28.03
C VAL A 694 -47.64 49.06 -27.58
N LYS A 695 -47.80 48.61 -26.33
CA LYS A 695 -49.11 48.21 -25.78
C LYS A 695 -50.13 49.37 -25.73
N HIS A 696 -49.69 50.60 -25.48
CA HIS A 696 -50.55 51.78 -25.60
C HIS A 696 -50.97 52.05 -27.06
N LEU A 697 -50.07 51.89 -28.02
CA LEU A 697 -50.37 52.10 -29.43
C LEU A 697 -51.34 51.03 -29.99
N VAL A 698 -51.22 49.77 -29.54
CA VAL A 698 -52.22 48.72 -29.80
C VAL A 698 -53.59 49.16 -29.28
N GLY A 699 -53.68 49.61 -28.01
CA GLY A 699 -54.92 50.09 -27.41
C GLY A 699 -55.57 51.24 -28.19
N SER A 700 -54.81 52.30 -28.48
CA SER A 700 -55.33 53.44 -29.26
C SER A 700 -55.70 53.06 -30.71
N SER A 701 -55.02 52.08 -31.31
CA SER A 701 -55.41 51.57 -32.63
C SER A 701 -56.72 50.79 -32.58
N GLN A 702 -56.99 50.06 -31.49
CA GLN A 702 -58.26 49.39 -31.23
C GLN A 702 -59.42 50.41 -31.11
N GLU A 703 -59.21 51.50 -30.37
CA GLU A 703 -60.17 52.60 -30.21
C GLU A 703 -60.49 53.26 -31.56
N ILE A 704 -59.48 53.53 -32.38
CA ILE A 704 -59.66 54.12 -33.72
C ILE A 704 -60.46 53.17 -34.64
N SER A 705 -60.18 51.85 -34.64
CA SER A 705 -61.01 50.88 -35.37
C SER A 705 -62.48 50.94 -34.97
N GLN A 706 -62.77 51.12 -33.67
CA GLN A 706 -64.14 51.18 -33.17
C GLN A 706 -64.85 52.49 -33.53
N VAL A 707 -64.13 53.62 -33.57
CA VAL A 707 -64.65 54.90 -34.10
C VAL A 707 -64.91 54.82 -35.61
N LEU A 708 -64.02 54.19 -36.38
CA LEU A 708 -64.20 54.01 -37.83
C LEU A 708 -65.43 53.16 -38.16
N ALA A 709 -65.73 52.12 -37.37
CA ALA A 709 -66.95 51.33 -37.52
C ALA A 709 -68.22 52.18 -37.34
N ILE A 710 -68.23 53.10 -36.36
CA ILE A 710 -69.35 54.03 -36.14
C ILE A 710 -69.49 55.02 -37.30
N ILE A 711 -68.38 55.56 -37.82
CA ILE A 711 -68.40 56.47 -38.99
C ILE A 711 -68.92 55.73 -40.23
N GLN A 712 -68.53 54.46 -40.41
CA GLN A 712 -69.02 53.60 -41.49
C GLN A 712 -70.54 53.38 -41.40
N GLU A 713 -71.07 53.13 -40.20
CA GLU A 713 -72.50 53.00 -39.95
C GLU A 713 -73.26 54.31 -40.25
N ILE A 714 -72.77 55.45 -39.73
CA ILE A 714 -73.35 56.79 -40.00
C ILE A 714 -73.33 57.12 -41.49
N SER A 715 -72.27 56.74 -42.21
CA SER A 715 -72.17 56.90 -43.67
C SER A 715 -73.23 56.07 -44.40
N VAL A 716 -73.45 54.81 -43.99
CA VAL A 716 -74.48 53.93 -44.57
C VAL A 716 -75.88 54.48 -44.28
N GLN A 717 -76.16 54.92 -43.05
CA GLN A 717 -77.43 55.56 -42.69
C GLN A 717 -77.67 56.86 -43.47
N THR A 718 -76.66 57.73 -43.58
CA THR A 718 -76.74 59.00 -44.33
C THR A 718 -76.98 58.77 -45.83
N ASN A 719 -76.32 57.78 -46.43
CA ASN A 719 -76.56 57.39 -47.83
C ASN A 719 -78.00 56.86 -48.04
N LEU A 720 -78.54 56.13 -47.08
CA LEU A 720 -79.91 55.59 -47.14
C LEU A 720 -80.97 56.69 -46.91
N LEU A 721 -80.70 57.65 -46.01
CA LEU A 721 -81.50 58.87 -45.83
C LEU A 721 -81.50 59.73 -47.10
N SER A 722 -80.34 59.94 -47.72
CA SER A 722 -80.20 60.60 -49.03
C SER A 722 -81.03 59.90 -50.10
N PHE A 723 -80.91 58.58 -50.24
CA PHE A 723 -81.67 57.81 -51.22
C PHE A 723 -83.19 57.96 -51.02
N ASN A 724 -83.67 57.86 -49.78
CA ASN A 724 -85.08 58.07 -49.45
C ASN A 724 -85.55 59.50 -49.76
N ALA A 725 -84.71 60.52 -49.50
CA ALA A 725 -85.02 61.90 -49.81
C ALA A 725 -85.03 62.18 -51.33
N SER A 726 -84.15 61.55 -52.10
CA SER A 726 -84.13 61.64 -53.57
C SER A 726 -85.38 60.99 -54.16
N LEU A 727 -85.76 59.79 -53.67
CA LEU A 727 -86.98 59.09 -54.05
C LEU A 727 -88.27 59.89 -53.75
N GLU A 728 -88.38 60.51 -52.57
CA GLU A 728 -89.55 61.33 -52.23
C GLU A 728 -89.53 62.68 -52.97
N SER A 729 -88.35 63.17 -53.39
CA SER A 729 -88.22 64.35 -54.27
C SER A 729 -88.71 64.05 -55.69
N ASP A 730 -88.39 62.89 -56.26
CA ASP A 730 -88.99 62.42 -57.53
C ASP A 730 -90.52 62.34 -57.43
N ARG A 731 -91.02 61.89 -56.28
CA ARG A 731 -92.45 61.79 -55.96
C ARG A 731 -93.17 63.14 -55.91
N ALA A 732 -92.44 64.22 -55.61
CA ALA A 732 -92.95 65.60 -55.56
C ALA A 732 -92.94 66.32 -56.93
N GLY A 733 -92.46 65.68 -58.00
CA GLY A 733 -92.47 66.23 -59.35
C GLY A 733 -91.61 67.49 -59.52
N GLU A 734 -92.09 68.49 -60.26
CA GLU A 734 -91.32 69.72 -60.53
C GLU A 734 -90.92 70.49 -59.27
N HIS A 735 -91.75 70.43 -58.21
CA HIS A 735 -91.43 71.07 -56.92
C HIS A 735 -90.31 70.36 -56.14
N GLY A 736 -89.99 69.10 -56.47
CA GLY A 736 -88.94 68.32 -55.82
C GLY A 736 -87.53 68.49 -56.39
N GLN A 737 -87.38 69.05 -57.60
CA GLN A 737 -86.10 69.02 -58.35
C GLN A 737 -84.90 69.61 -57.57
N GLY A 738 -85.11 70.71 -56.83
CA GLY A 738 -84.07 71.33 -56.00
C GLY A 738 -83.67 70.48 -54.78
N PHE A 739 -84.62 69.76 -54.17
CA PHE A 739 -84.34 68.83 -53.08
C PHE A 739 -83.64 67.55 -53.58
N ARG A 740 -83.98 67.06 -54.78
CA ARG A 740 -83.33 65.89 -55.38
C ARG A 740 -81.83 66.13 -55.59
N LEU A 741 -81.45 67.29 -56.11
CA LEU A 741 -80.05 67.67 -56.30
C LEU A 741 -79.27 67.64 -54.97
N ILE A 742 -79.85 68.17 -53.90
CA ILE A 742 -79.26 68.16 -52.55
C ILE A 742 -79.17 66.73 -52.00
N ALA A 743 -80.20 65.92 -52.21
CA ALA A 743 -80.23 64.53 -51.77
C ALA A 743 -79.16 63.68 -52.47
N ASP A 744 -79.00 63.83 -53.79
CA ASP A 744 -77.98 63.13 -54.58
C ASP A 744 -76.56 63.55 -54.19
N GLU A 745 -76.34 64.84 -53.92
CA GLU A 745 -75.05 65.38 -53.44
C GLU A 745 -74.68 64.81 -52.05
N ILE A 746 -75.63 64.76 -51.12
CA ILE A 746 -75.45 64.11 -49.80
C ILE A 746 -75.14 62.61 -49.96
N GLY A 747 -75.75 61.94 -50.93
CA GLY A 747 -75.48 60.54 -51.24
C GLY A 747 -74.08 60.31 -51.78
N GLN A 748 -73.62 61.16 -52.70
CA GLN A 748 -72.24 61.13 -53.20
C GLN A 748 -71.23 61.40 -52.07
N LEU A 749 -71.50 62.39 -51.20
CA LEU A 749 -70.66 62.70 -50.05
C LEU A 749 -70.61 61.54 -49.05
N ALA A 750 -71.74 60.90 -48.75
CA ALA A 750 -71.81 59.73 -47.88
C ALA A 750 -71.05 58.54 -48.47
N ASN A 751 -71.14 58.31 -49.79
CA ASN A 751 -70.34 57.31 -50.50
C ASN A 751 -68.84 57.60 -50.44
N LEU A 752 -68.43 58.87 -50.57
CA LEU A 752 -67.04 59.30 -50.45
C LEU A 752 -66.49 59.08 -49.03
N VAL A 753 -67.25 59.45 -48.00
CA VAL A 753 -66.91 59.16 -46.60
C VAL A 753 -66.70 57.66 -46.40
N ARG A 754 -67.64 56.80 -46.86
CA ARG A 754 -67.51 55.33 -46.74
C ARG A 754 -66.22 54.78 -47.33
N LYS A 755 -65.82 55.32 -48.49
CA LYS A 755 -64.62 54.90 -49.22
C LYS A 755 -63.34 55.27 -48.45
N GLU A 756 -63.22 56.50 -47.98
CA GLU A 756 -62.03 56.92 -47.24
C GLU A 756 -62.01 56.36 -45.80
N THR A 757 -63.17 56.15 -45.14
CA THR A 757 -63.25 55.42 -43.87
C THR A 757 -62.72 54.00 -44.00
N ALA A 758 -63.13 53.23 -45.03
CA ALA A 758 -62.60 51.90 -45.29
C ALA A 758 -61.09 51.90 -45.62
N ARG A 759 -60.58 52.97 -46.25
CA ARG A 759 -59.16 53.16 -46.52
C ARG A 759 -58.34 53.46 -45.26
N ILE A 760 -58.87 54.26 -44.35
CA ILE A 760 -58.26 54.51 -43.03
C ILE A 760 -58.31 53.22 -42.20
N GLU A 761 -59.41 52.46 -42.27
CA GLU A 761 -59.52 51.16 -41.58
C GLU A 761 -58.41 50.19 -42.02
N ALA A 762 -58.12 50.10 -43.32
CA ALA A 762 -57.01 49.28 -43.84
C ALA A 762 -55.63 49.76 -43.31
N LEU A 763 -55.41 51.07 -43.18
CA LEU A 763 -54.19 51.61 -42.57
C LEU A 763 -54.08 51.25 -41.09
N VAL A 764 -55.19 51.30 -40.33
CA VAL A 764 -55.22 50.93 -38.91
C VAL A 764 -54.99 49.44 -38.70
N ARG A 765 -55.53 48.57 -39.58
CA ARG A 765 -55.23 47.13 -39.55
C ARG A 765 -53.73 46.85 -39.79
N ASN A 766 -53.08 47.59 -40.69
CA ASN A 766 -51.63 47.47 -40.89
C ASN A 766 -50.86 47.89 -39.62
N ILE A 767 -51.24 49.01 -38.99
CA ILE A 767 -50.63 49.45 -37.72
C ILE A 767 -50.84 48.41 -36.60
N GLN A 768 -52.00 47.75 -36.55
CA GLN A 768 -52.26 46.65 -35.61
C GLN A 768 -51.35 45.43 -35.86
N GLN A 769 -51.09 45.08 -37.13
CA GLN A 769 -50.14 44.02 -37.48
C GLN A 769 -48.70 44.42 -37.11
N ASP A 770 -48.23 45.60 -37.54
CA ASP A 770 -46.88 46.10 -37.26
C ASP A 770 -46.62 46.17 -35.75
N THR A 771 -47.61 46.59 -34.96
CA THR A 771 -47.47 46.66 -33.49
C THR A 771 -47.55 45.30 -32.79
N ALA A 772 -48.24 44.30 -33.37
CA ALA A 772 -48.17 42.92 -32.91
C ALA A 772 -46.77 42.32 -33.14
N ASP A 773 -46.21 42.51 -34.34
CA ASP A 773 -44.87 42.01 -34.67
C ASP A 773 -43.77 42.70 -33.86
N VAL A 774 -43.87 44.02 -33.63
CA VAL A 774 -43.00 44.74 -32.69
C VAL A 774 -43.20 44.26 -31.24
N SER A 775 -44.41 43.89 -30.82
CA SER A 775 -44.64 43.31 -29.48
C SER A 775 -43.91 41.97 -29.32
N ASN A 776 -44.00 41.10 -30.33
CA ASN A 776 -43.30 39.81 -30.36
C ASN A 776 -41.76 40.02 -30.32
N ALA A 777 -41.26 40.98 -31.09
CA ALA A 777 -39.84 41.35 -31.08
C ALA A 777 -39.39 41.90 -29.72
N MET A 778 -40.21 42.68 -29.02
CA MET A 778 -39.93 43.19 -27.66
C MET A 778 -39.93 42.07 -26.60
N GLU A 779 -40.74 41.03 -26.75
CA GLU A 779 -40.75 39.88 -25.84
C GLU A 779 -39.47 39.03 -26.02
N SER A 780 -39.11 38.72 -27.27
CA SER A 780 -37.81 38.09 -27.60
C SER A 780 -36.61 38.90 -27.09
N SER A 781 -36.62 40.22 -27.32
CA SER A 781 -35.59 41.15 -26.81
C SER A 781 -35.50 41.14 -25.27
N THR A 782 -36.64 41.04 -24.58
CA THR A 782 -36.68 40.95 -23.11
C THR A 782 -35.99 39.67 -22.63
N SER A 783 -36.19 38.55 -23.34
CA SER A 783 -35.56 37.27 -23.02
C SER A 783 -34.04 37.31 -23.24
N ALA A 784 -33.57 37.82 -24.38
CA ALA A 784 -32.14 37.94 -24.68
C ALA A 784 -31.40 38.85 -23.67
N VAL A 785 -32.07 39.91 -23.18
CA VAL A 785 -31.53 40.80 -22.14
C VAL A 785 -31.43 40.10 -20.78
N VAL A 786 -32.35 39.20 -20.43
CA VAL A 786 -32.27 38.39 -19.20
C VAL A 786 -31.15 37.35 -19.31
N GLU A 787 -31.02 36.68 -20.45
CA GLU A 787 -29.97 35.70 -20.71
C GLU A 787 -28.57 36.33 -20.69
N GLY A 788 -28.37 37.44 -21.40
CA GLY A 788 -27.11 38.20 -21.37
C GLY A 788 -26.77 38.74 -19.98
N SER A 789 -27.76 39.23 -19.22
CA SER A 789 -27.55 39.67 -17.84
C SER A 789 -27.09 38.53 -16.91
N LEU A 790 -27.56 37.29 -17.11
CA LEU A 790 -27.08 36.13 -16.37
C LEU A 790 -25.69 35.70 -16.83
N LEU A 791 -25.40 35.77 -18.13
CA LEU A 791 -24.07 35.42 -18.66
C LEU A 791 -23.00 36.35 -18.08
N VAL A 792 -23.27 37.66 -18.01
CA VAL A 792 -22.41 38.63 -17.32
C VAL A 792 -22.22 38.25 -15.84
N GLN A 793 -23.29 37.90 -15.13
CA GLN A 793 -23.19 37.47 -13.73
C GLN A 793 -22.33 36.21 -13.55
N LYS A 794 -22.42 35.24 -14.47
CA LYS A 794 -21.56 34.06 -14.47
C LYS A 794 -20.10 34.42 -14.72
N THR A 795 -19.83 35.33 -15.65
CA THR A 795 -18.46 35.84 -15.91
C THR A 795 -17.89 36.58 -14.69
N GLN A 796 -18.69 37.40 -13.99
CA GLN A 796 -18.30 38.03 -12.71
C GLN A 796 -17.89 36.99 -11.65
N GLN A 797 -18.61 35.87 -11.54
CA GLN A 797 -18.25 34.80 -10.61
C GLN A 797 -16.94 34.09 -10.99
N VAL A 798 -16.73 33.82 -12.29
CA VAL A 798 -15.50 33.18 -12.80
C VAL A 798 -14.28 34.10 -12.63
N LEU A 799 -14.43 35.41 -12.86
CA LEU A 799 -13.36 36.40 -12.66
C LEU A 799 -13.00 36.54 -11.18
N GLN A 800 -14.00 36.57 -10.28
CA GLN A 800 -13.75 36.58 -8.84
C GLN A 800 -13.01 35.31 -8.37
N GLN A 801 -13.38 34.13 -8.88
CA GLN A 801 -12.66 32.88 -8.61
C GLN A 801 -11.23 32.88 -9.18
N LEU A 802 -11.03 33.44 -10.38
CA LEU A 802 -9.70 33.58 -10.99
C LEU A 802 -8.80 34.51 -10.18
N ALA A 803 -9.34 35.60 -9.63
CA ALA A 803 -8.62 36.49 -8.72
C ALA A 803 -8.22 35.78 -7.42
N GLU A 804 -9.14 35.03 -6.80
CA GLU A 804 -8.86 34.25 -5.57
C GLU A 804 -7.77 33.18 -5.82
N LEU A 805 -7.90 32.42 -6.90
CA LEU A 805 -6.92 31.40 -7.30
C LEU A 805 -5.54 32.02 -7.61
N SER A 806 -5.50 33.18 -8.26
CA SER A 806 -4.26 33.91 -8.54
C SER A 806 -3.58 34.40 -7.24
N GLY A 807 -4.38 34.80 -6.24
CA GLY A 807 -3.88 35.12 -4.89
C GLY A 807 -3.25 33.92 -4.20
N GLN A 808 -3.97 32.79 -4.15
CA GLN A 808 -3.47 31.53 -3.57
C GLN A 808 -2.20 31.04 -4.29
N MET A 809 -2.14 31.17 -5.62
CA MET A 809 -0.94 30.81 -6.41
C MET A 809 0.27 31.67 -6.01
N ALA A 810 0.11 32.97 -5.77
CA ALA A 810 1.19 33.82 -5.28
C ALA A 810 1.64 33.44 -3.85
N GLU A 811 0.73 33.04 -2.96
CA GLU A 811 1.06 32.55 -1.61
C GLU A 811 1.85 31.23 -1.65
N TYR A 812 1.38 30.23 -2.41
CA TYR A 812 2.12 28.98 -2.62
C TYR A 812 3.50 29.25 -3.22
N GLN A 813 3.60 30.19 -4.15
CA GLN A 813 4.86 30.47 -4.83
C GLN A 813 5.88 31.18 -3.93
N ALA A 814 5.42 32.05 -3.03
CA ALA A 814 6.24 32.61 -1.96
C ALA A 814 6.70 31.52 -0.95
N ALA A 815 5.84 30.56 -0.61
CA ALA A 815 6.20 29.42 0.24
C ALA A 815 7.27 28.54 -0.42
N ILE A 816 7.16 28.26 -1.72
CA ILE A 816 8.19 27.55 -2.51
C ILE A 816 9.51 28.32 -2.49
N ALA A 817 9.50 29.64 -2.68
CA ALA A 817 10.73 30.44 -2.59
C ALA A 817 11.38 30.35 -1.20
N GLY A 818 10.58 30.41 -0.12
CA GLY A 818 11.06 30.21 1.26
C GLY A 818 11.66 28.82 1.51
N GLN A 819 11.02 27.76 1.02
CA GLN A 819 11.55 26.39 1.11
C GLN A 819 12.83 26.22 0.30
N THR A 820 12.92 26.85 -0.87
CA THR A 820 14.09 26.82 -1.76
C THR A 820 15.29 27.52 -1.11
N GLN A 821 15.06 28.64 -0.41
CA GLN A 821 16.07 29.31 0.44
C GLN A 821 16.58 28.38 1.55
N SER A 822 15.71 27.53 2.10
CA SER A 822 16.08 26.54 3.13
C SER A 822 16.87 25.37 2.53
N HIS A 823 16.44 24.82 1.40
CA HIS A 823 17.16 23.77 0.66
C HIS A 823 18.55 24.24 0.23
N SER A 824 18.71 25.48 -0.24
CA SER A 824 20.03 26.06 -0.57
C SER A 824 21.00 25.99 0.63
N ARG A 825 20.52 26.35 1.83
CA ARG A 825 21.31 26.28 3.08
C ARG A 825 21.69 24.84 3.43
N VAL A 826 20.77 23.88 3.27
CA VAL A 826 21.04 22.46 3.54
C VAL A 826 22.00 21.86 2.50
N SER A 827 21.85 22.21 1.22
CA SER A 827 22.76 21.78 0.14
C SER A 827 24.20 22.23 0.41
N SER A 828 24.38 23.50 0.83
CA SER A 828 25.68 24.02 1.26
C SER A 828 26.25 23.29 2.48
N GLN A 829 25.42 22.93 3.47
CA GLN A 829 25.86 22.14 4.63
C GLN A 829 26.27 20.71 4.24
N VAL A 830 25.57 20.08 3.29
CA VAL A 830 25.92 18.76 2.73
C VAL A 830 27.24 18.83 1.95
N GLN A 831 27.43 19.86 1.12
CA GLN A 831 28.68 20.08 0.38
C GLN A 831 29.87 20.18 1.36
N THR A 832 29.79 21.06 2.37
CA THR A 832 30.87 21.18 3.36
C THR A 832 31.06 19.90 4.18
N ALA A 833 30.01 19.12 4.44
CA ALA A 833 30.17 17.80 5.06
C ALA A 833 30.96 16.84 4.15
N MET A 834 30.65 16.79 2.86
CA MET A 834 31.36 15.95 1.88
C MET A 834 32.81 16.38 1.67
N GLU A 835 33.09 17.69 1.60
CA GLU A 835 34.46 18.25 1.56
C GLU A 835 35.30 17.79 2.77
N ASN A 836 34.71 17.80 3.97
CA ASN A 836 35.38 17.29 5.18
C ASN A 836 35.62 15.78 5.13
N VAL A 837 34.67 14.97 4.65
CA VAL A 837 34.86 13.51 4.52
C VAL A 837 35.90 13.19 3.43
N ALA A 838 35.97 13.97 2.35
CA ALA A 838 37.00 13.80 1.31
C ALA A 838 38.41 14.08 1.86
N ALA A 839 38.57 15.15 2.66
CA ALA A 839 39.82 15.43 3.36
C ALA A 839 40.20 14.30 4.35
N ILE A 840 39.24 13.69 5.04
CA ILE A 840 39.47 12.52 5.91
C ILE A 840 39.89 11.29 5.10
N ALA A 841 39.24 11.01 3.95
CA ALA A 841 39.59 9.90 3.07
C ALA A 841 41.02 10.04 2.51
N ALA A 842 41.38 11.22 2.00
CA ALA A 842 42.74 11.52 1.55
C ALA A 842 43.78 11.36 2.69
N THR A 843 43.44 11.81 3.91
CA THR A 843 44.30 11.64 5.10
C THR A 843 44.46 10.16 5.48
N THR A 844 43.39 9.37 5.40
CA THR A 844 43.43 7.92 5.67
C THR A 844 44.23 7.16 4.62
N SER A 845 44.13 7.54 3.34
CA SER A 845 44.95 6.98 2.26
C SER A 845 46.44 7.26 2.50
N GLY A 846 46.81 8.50 2.82
CA GLY A 846 48.19 8.87 3.17
C GLY A 846 48.72 8.11 4.40
N ALA A 847 47.94 8.05 5.48
CA ALA A 847 48.32 7.33 6.69
C ALA A 847 48.47 5.81 6.45
N ALA A 848 47.63 5.22 5.59
CA ALA A 848 47.78 3.82 5.18
C ALA A 848 49.08 3.62 4.37
N GLN A 849 49.42 4.54 3.46
CA GLN A 849 50.68 4.51 2.71
C GLN A 849 51.92 4.55 3.64
N GLU A 850 51.89 5.40 4.67
CA GLU A 850 52.95 5.49 5.70
C GLU A 850 53.07 4.20 6.53
N VAL A 851 51.94 3.65 7.01
CA VAL A 851 51.95 2.38 7.77
C VAL A 851 52.41 1.21 6.88
N GLY A 852 52.04 1.19 5.60
CA GLY A 852 52.53 0.19 4.64
C GLY A 852 54.05 0.24 4.49
N SER A 853 54.62 1.44 4.42
CA SER A 853 56.09 1.64 4.35
C SER A 853 56.78 1.14 5.64
N ALA A 854 56.24 1.48 6.81
CA ALA A 854 56.75 1.01 8.10
C ALA A 854 56.66 -0.52 8.28
N LEU A 855 55.65 -1.17 7.70
CA LEU A 855 55.52 -2.63 7.69
C LEU A 855 56.55 -3.30 6.76
N GLN A 856 56.94 -2.65 5.66
CA GLN A 856 58.01 -3.14 4.78
C GLN A 856 59.41 -2.96 5.38
N GLU A 857 59.64 -1.92 6.19
CA GLU A 857 60.84 -1.79 7.03
C GLU A 857 60.86 -2.88 8.12
N LEU A 858 59.73 -3.14 8.79
CA LEU A 858 59.60 -4.20 9.78
C LEU A 858 59.86 -5.59 9.19
N ASP A 859 59.36 -5.89 7.99
CA ASP A 859 59.64 -7.15 7.29
C ASP A 859 61.14 -7.31 6.95
N GLN A 860 61.84 -6.24 6.60
CA GLN A 860 63.30 -6.26 6.41
C GLN A 860 64.06 -6.57 7.71
N GLU A 861 63.72 -5.91 8.82
CA GLU A 861 64.33 -6.20 10.13
C GLU A 861 64.00 -7.60 10.63
N VAL A 862 62.78 -8.10 10.39
CA VAL A 862 62.39 -9.49 10.67
C VAL A 862 63.26 -10.47 9.88
N ARG A 863 63.48 -10.25 8.58
CA ARG A 863 64.36 -11.10 7.74
C ARG A 863 65.82 -11.02 8.19
N GLN A 864 66.30 -9.85 8.60
CA GLN A 864 67.65 -9.66 9.14
C GLN A 864 67.83 -10.42 10.47
N LEU A 865 66.84 -10.34 11.37
CA LEU A 865 66.83 -11.10 12.61
C LEU A 865 66.73 -12.62 12.37
N GLN A 866 65.94 -13.08 11.38
CA GLN A 866 65.95 -14.48 10.93
C GLN A 866 67.34 -14.90 10.45
N GLN A 867 68.06 -14.08 9.69
CA GLN A 867 69.41 -14.40 9.23
C GLN A 867 70.41 -14.51 10.39
N PHE A 868 70.36 -13.65 11.41
CA PHE A 868 71.19 -13.80 12.61
C PHE A 868 70.84 -15.07 13.39
N VAL A 869 69.55 -15.37 13.56
CA VAL A 869 69.07 -16.58 14.26
C VAL A 869 69.47 -17.86 13.51
N LEU A 870 69.54 -17.84 12.18
CA LEU A 870 69.97 -18.96 11.33
C LEU A 870 71.48 -19.26 11.43
N GLN A 871 72.30 -18.38 12.01
CA GLN A 871 73.70 -18.68 12.29
C GLN A 871 73.84 -19.71 13.43
N PHE A 872 72.85 -19.79 14.31
CA PHE A 872 72.83 -20.76 15.41
C PHE A 872 72.25 -22.10 14.95
N ARG A 873 73.04 -23.16 15.07
CA ARG A 873 72.55 -24.51 14.77
C ARG A 873 71.71 -25.02 15.92
N LEU A 874 70.41 -25.14 15.67
CA LEU A 874 69.47 -25.88 16.51
C LEU A 874 69.44 -27.35 16.04
N GLN A 875 69.31 -28.27 16.98
CA GLN A 875 69.29 -29.71 16.68
C GLN A 875 68.07 -30.03 15.80
N PRO A 876 68.23 -30.75 14.67
CA PRO A 876 67.14 -30.96 13.73
C PRO A 876 66.03 -31.83 14.32
N ASP A 877 64.78 -31.38 14.21
CA ASP A 877 63.61 -32.13 14.66
C ASP A 877 63.51 -33.47 13.92
N ALA A 878 63.53 -34.57 14.68
CA ALA A 878 63.36 -35.92 14.15
C ALA A 878 61.88 -36.15 13.77
N ARG A 879 61.62 -36.19 12.45
CA ARG A 879 60.29 -36.38 11.84
C ARG A 879 59.75 -37.80 11.98
#